data_AF-A0A420XVG3-F1
#
_entry.id   AF-A0A420XVG3-F1
#
_cell.length_a   1.000
_cell.length_b   1.000
_cell.length_c   1.000
_cell.angle_alpha   90.00
_cell.angle_beta   90.00
_cell.angle_gamma   90.00
#
_symmetry.space_group_name_H-M   'P 1'
#
loop_
_entity.id
_entity.type
_entity.pdbx_description
1 polymer ?
#
loop_
_entity_poly.entity_id
_entity_poly.type
_entity_poly.pdbx_seq_one_letter_code
_entity_poly.pdbx_strand_id
1 'polypeptide(L)'
;MTRNRLLPTRLSRGVLASTAVAALTLTFPALSSAASASTSAGGTVTVKPGDDIAAAIDSVTPGGTVVLSNGSYEPVWLDNRAVKTVDLGGVTLRGASRTGVVVNGVTFKGIHGATLTNMTLTNPSTAIQGVVRISDGSTDITVSSATVKPKTLSGIDIWKQTSRITVKDSVIDGTGVKGVAATNGTSRGVRINGAPYDLASWPTNITISGNDMFGAGSDIVNIAGAQHVLIQGNNIHDPQVNADHNDGVQSFGSDDLKIIGNRFSAPGPNGPDQAVMLGPNLAVATLRVSNTYLADNLVTTWRGSGFNLGGTTGTKVVNNTIGPTGTATSRGSSIVIGSTNPGAHVWNNILHKVNASGAVAQDHNCVASGASPQDINTDKPGYADAAAFTLAADSLCRDNAAPGGPATDLGGHSRDSRPDRGAWEYTGSVGANHYLGDMTFAASTNGYGPAEHNKANGGPLANDGNRARLRKVLFTKNVGVQAPSTVDFTLDGTCTTLASTLGIDDETGGKGSVVFEVYLDGTRVYRSPVLTGTSAGLPMSVSVVGAKKLRLAVTDAGDGSKSDHGDWADARLVCFAPGSPQLSGISGGTPTPVPAPTPAPTAPTAPPAPPAPPAPPAPAPTPTPTPTKAADTVTWASDLAWSSATGGWGPVERDQANGEKPAGDGKQLSLGGKTFSKGLGVNSPSTVVYAVSGCSAFTATVGVDDEVHGRGSADFQVFVDGTKRYDSGVVRNADGGVPVEVDLTGAQKVSLVVTNGGDGTSYDHADWADAAFTCAQA
;
A
#
# COMPACT_ATOMS: atom_id res chain seq x y z
N MET A 1 -6.63 -10.20 56.45
CA MET A 1 -7.87 -10.99 56.34
C MET A 1 -8.93 -10.16 55.62
N THR A 2 -9.64 -10.82 54.69
CA THR A 2 -10.94 -10.48 54.06
C THR A 2 -11.11 -9.24 53.17
N ARG A 3 -11.50 -9.58 51.93
CA ARG A 3 -11.94 -8.83 50.75
C ARG A 3 -13.31 -8.11 50.88
N ASN A 4 -13.58 -7.30 49.84
CA ASN A 4 -14.86 -7.00 49.16
C ASN A 4 -15.65 -5.76 49.66
N ARG A 5 -15.72 -4.69 48.85
CA ARG A 5 -16.64 -4.39 47.70
C ARG A 5 -17.99 -3.84 48.18
N LEU A 6 -18.31 -2.59 47.79
CA LEU A 6 -19.52 -2.16 47.05
C LEU A 6 -19.80 -0.65 47.25
N LEU A 7 -19.88 0.08 46.14
CA LEU A 7 -20.67 1.32 45.99
C LEU A 7 -22.17 0.94 45.85
N PRO A 8 -23.13 1.84 46.15
CA PRO A 8 -23.69 2.67 45.07
C PRO A 8 -24.13 4.11 45.45
N THR A 9 -24.15 4.91 44.38
CA THR A 9 -24.77 6.22 44.08
C THR A 9 -26.02 6.67 44.85
N ARG A 10 -26.13 8.00 45.10
CA ARG A 10 -27.34 8.83 44.83
C ARG A 10 -27.03 10.33 44.80
N LEU A 11 -27.67 11.02 43.85
CA LEU A 11 -27.69 12.48 43.66
C LEU A 11 -28.44 13.22 44.78
N SER A 12 -28.01 14.43 45.12
CA SER A 12 -28.90 15.60 45.29
C SER A 12 -28.13 16.92 45.19
N ARG A 13 -28.68 17.87 44.44
CA ARG A 13 -28.31 19.29 44.43
C ARG A 13 -28.95 19.98 45.63
N GLY A 14 -28.24 20.91 46.28
CA GLY A 14 -28.89 21.96 47.06
C GLY A 14 -28.06 22.57 48.20
N VAL A 15 -27.68 23.84 47.98
CA VAL A 15 -27.58 24.93 48.98
C VAL A 15 -26.26 25.10 49.76
N LEU A 16 -25.47 26.07 49.25
CA LEU A 16 -24.80 27.20 49.94
C LEU A 16 -24.37 27.02 51.40
N ALA A 17 -23.05 27.01 51.61
CA ALA A 17 -22.43 27.60 52.79
C ALA A 17 -21.16 28.35 52.37
N SER A 18 -21.25 29.68 52.41
CA SER A 18 -20.13 30.61 52.27
C SER A 18 -19.13 30.39 53.41
N THR A 19 -17.89 30.05 53.07
CA THR A 19 -16.74 30.21 53.97
C THR A 19 -15.69 31.03 53.25
N ALA A 20 -15.38 32.18 53.85
CA ALA A 20 -14.40 33.14 53.37
C ALA A 20 -13.00 32.48 53.40
N VAL A 21 -12.33 32.45 52.25
CA VAL A 21 -10.90 32.14 52.18
C VAL A 21 -10.14 33.46 52.16
N ALA A 22 -9.32 33.64 53.19
CA ALA A 22 -8.40 34.75 53.35
C ALA A 22 -7.47 34.88 52.13
N ALA A 23 -7.35 36.09 51.59
CA ALA A 23 -6.39 36.42 50.57
C ALA A 23 -4.97 36.28 51.17
N LEU A 24 -4.27 35.20 50.83
CA LEU A 24 -2.84 35.06 51.04
C LEU A 24 -2.14 35.79 49.89
N THR A 25 -1.65 37.00 50.18
CA THR A 25 -0.82 37.79 49.28
C THR A 25 0.50 37.06 49.01
N LEU A 26 0.59 36.38 47.87
CA LEU A 26 1.85 35.93 47.30
C LEU A 26 2.60 37.15 46.74
N THR A 27 3.58 37.64 47.50
CA THR A 27 4.59 38.57 47.00
C THR A 27 5.48 37.82 46.01
N PHE A 28 5.32 38.10 44.72
CA PHE A 28 6.27 37.69 43.68
C PHE A 28 7.55 38.55 43.81
N PRO A 29 8.76 37.96 43.75
CA PRO A 29 9.97 38.75 43.64
C PRO A 29 9.96 39.53 42.32
N ALA A 30 10.42 40.78 42.39
CA ALA A 30 10.50 41.68 41.26
C ALA A 30 11.25 41.04 40.08
N LEU A 31 10.73 41.26 38.87
CA LEU A 31 11.38 40.98 37.59
C LEU A 31 12.81 41.51 37.63
N SER A 32 13.80 40.61 37.71
CA SER A 32 15.18 40.99 37.39
C SER A 32 15.24 41.28 35.91
N SER A 33 15.74 42.46 35.55
CA SER A 33 15.97 42.87 34.17
C SER A 33 16.79 41.81 33.43
N ALA A 34 16.13 41.05 32.56
CA ALA A 34 16.79 40.19 31.59
C ALA A 34 17.63 41.09 30.68
N ALA A 35 18.93 40.79 30.57
CA ALA A 35 19.80 41.44 29.61
C ALA A 35 19.22 41.23 28.20
N SER A 36 19.12 42.31 27.43
CA SER A 36 18.60 42.30 26.05
C SER A 36 19.38 41.30 25.20
N ALA A 37 18.70 40.25 24.74
CA ALA A 37 19.23 39.33 23.74
C ALA A 37 19.55 40.13 22.46
N SER A 38 20.80 40.04 21.98
CA SER A 38 21.17 40.67 20.71
C SER A 38 20.57 39.87 19.57
N THR A 39 19.60 40.45 18.86
CA THR A 39 19.05 39.89 17.63
C THR A 39 20.03 40.16 16.48
N SER A 40 20.63 39.11 15.93
CA SER A 40 21.36 39.21 14.66
C SER A 40 20.39 39.26 13.48
N ALA A 41 20.86 39.76 12.34
CA ALA A 41 20.11 40.07 11.12
C ALA A 41 19.42 38.89 10.38
N GLY A 42 18.92 37.88 11.10
CA GLY A 42 18.25 36.70 10.55
C GLY A 42 17.28 36.01 11.52
N GLY A 43 16.71 36.75 12.49
CA GLY A 43 15.67 36.21 13.40
C GLY A 43 16.16 35.06 14.29
N THR A 44 17.47 35.00 14.58
CA THR A 44 18.07 33.96 15.43
C THR A 44 18.39 34.50 16.82
N VAL A 45 18.00 33.76 17.85
CA VAL A 45 18.31 34.07 19.26
C VAL A 45 19.00 32.87 19.90
N THR A 46 20.06 33.11 20.66
CA THR A 46 20.76 32.05 21.41
C THR A 46 20.35 32.08 22.87
N VAL A 47 20.07 30.91 23.44
CA VAL A 47 19.59 30.72 24.81
C VAL A 47 20.58 29.81 25.55
N LYS A 48 21.00 30.19 26.75
CA LYS A 48 21.85 29.39 27.63
C LYS A 48 21.02 28.70 28.72
N PRO A 49 21.54 27.65 29.38
CA PRO A 49 20.86 27.05 30.53
C PRO A 49 20.49 28.11 31.58
N GLY A 50 19.23 28.10 32.03
CA GLY A 50 18.67 29.08 32.97
C GLY A 50 17.95 30.27 32.33
N ASP A 51 18.17 30.53 31.05
CA ASP A 51 17.41 31.53 30.30
C ASP A 51 15.99 31.01 29.96
N ASP A 52 15.05 31.95 29.78
CA ASP A 52 13.66 31.63 29.44
C ASP A 52 13.49 31.33 27.94
N ILE A 53 13.26 30.06 27.62
CA ILE A 53 13.06 29.60 26.24
C ILE A 53 11.77 30.18 25.64
N ALA A 54 10.68 30.30 26.41
CA ALA A 54 9.41 30.79 25.89
C ALA A 54 9.51 32.28 25.54
N ALA A 55 10.18 33.07 26.39
CA ALA A 55 10.49 34.46 26.08
C ALA A 55 11.38 34.61 24.84
N ALA A 56 12.34 33.70 24.63
CA ALA A 56 13.18 33.70 23.43
C ALA A 56 12.36 33.38 22.16
N ILE A 57 11.42 32.43 22.24
CA ILE A 57 10.48 32.11 21.15
C ILE A 57 9.62 33.33 20.80
N ASP A 58 9.10 34.06 21.79
CA ASP A 58 8.30 35.27 21.56
C ASP A 58 9.13 36.44 20.95
N SER A 59 10.45 36.38 21.04
CA SER A 59 11.34 37.44 20.54
C SER A 59 11.81 37.24 19.09
N VAL A 60 11.65 36.03 18.54
CA VAL A 60 12.03 35.73 17.15
C VAL A 60 10.88 36.02 16.20
N THR A 61 11.21 36.42 14.97
CA THR A 61 10.23 36.56 13.90
C THR A 61 9.68 35.20 13.46
N PRO A 62 8.49 35.11 12.83
CA PRO A 62 8.03 33.89 12.15
C PRO A 62 9.12 33.28 11.26
N GLY A 63 9.29 31.96 11.32
CA GLY A 63 10.37 31.22 10.67
C GLY A 63 11.76 31.38 11.31
N GLY A 64 11.88 32.16 12.39
CA GLY A 64 13.11 32.39 13.13
C GLY A 64 13.59 31.15 13.90
N THR A 65 14.80 31.23 14.45
CA THR A 65 15.44 30.11 15.15
C THR A 65 15.87 30.48 16.55
N VAL A 66 15.46 29.67 17.54
CA VAL A 66 15.98 29.72 18.91
C VAL A 66 17.03 28.62 19.06
N VAL A 67 18.30 29.01 19.22
CA VAL A 67 19.44 28.09 19.37
C VAL A 67 19.76 27.87 20.84
N LEU A 68 19.59 26.64 21.32
CA LEU A 68 19.97 26.24 22.68
C LEU A 68 21.46 25.91 22.71
N SER A 69 22.23 26.61 23.55
CA SER A 69 23.64 26.26 23.82
C SER A 69 23.75 24.92 24.56
N ASN A 70 24.93 24.29 24.54
CA ASN A 70 25.14 23.04 25.26
C ASN A 70 24.82 23.19 26.76
N GLY A 71 24.11 22.21 27.31
CA GLY A 71 23.67 22.18 28.71
C GLY A 71 22.28 21.55 28.87
N SER A 72 21.78 21.60 30.10
CA SER A 72 20.49 21.05 30.49
C SER A 72 19.46 22.16 30.69
N TYR A 73 18.25 21.93 30.21
CA TYR A 73 17.13 22.87 30.26
C TYR A 73 15.95 22.27 31.01
N GLU A 74 15.26 23.13 31.76
CA GLU A 74 14.00 22.80 32.43
C GLU A 74 12.89 22.47 31.43
N PRO A 75 11.80 21.82 31.87
CA PRO A 75 10.65 21.53 31.01
C PRO A 75 10.10 22.78 30.33
N VAL A 76 9.86 22.70 29.03
CA VAL A 76 9.31 23.80 28.23
C VAL A 76 7.80 23.60 28.08
N TRP A 77 7.02 24.59 28.49
CA TRP A 77 5.57 24.58 28.37
C TRP A 77 5.13 25.68 27.42
N LEU A 78 4.60 25.29 26.26
CA LEU A 78 4.06 26.20 25.25
C LEU A 78 2.54 26.02 25.21
N ASP A 79 1.84 27.01 25.75
CA ASP A 79 0.38 27.15 25.68
C ASP A 79 0.01 28.65 25.60
N ASN A 80 -1.28 28.96 25.47
CA ASN A 80 -1.77 30.34 25.38
C ASN A 80 -1.52 31.22 26.63
N ARG A 81 -0.94 30.68 27.70
CA ARG A 81 -0.48 31.42 28.89
C ARG A 81 1.04 31.61 28.92
N ALA A 82 1.77 30.81 28.15
CA ALA A 82 3.24 30.80 28.13
C ALA A 82 3.85 31.52 26.92
N VAL A 83 3.10 31.66 25.81
CA VAL A 83 3.53 32.44 24.63
C VAL A 83 2.48 33.48 24.26
N LYS A 84 2.92 34.61 23.71
CA LYS A 84 2.01 35.69 23.27
C LYS A 84 1.17 35.31 22.05
N THR A 85 1.68 34.39 21.21
CA THR A 85 1.01 33.97 19.98
C THR A 85 0.97 32.44 19.93
N VAL A 86 -0.22 31.88 19.71
CA VAL A 86 -0.40 30.42 19.63
C VAL A 86 0.15 29.84 18.32
N ASP A 87 0.14 30.63 17.25
CA ASP A 87 0.85 30.33 16.00
C ASP A 87 2.24 30.95 16.02
N LEU A 88 3.25 30.10 16.09
CA LEU A 88 4.65 30.51 16.13
C LEU A 88 5.19 30.79 14.72
N GLY A 89 4.41 30.55 13.65
CA GLY A 89 4.80 30.90 12.29
C GLY A 89 6.03 30.13 11.78
N GLY A 90 6.23 28.89 12.24
CA GLY A 90 7.33 28.03 11.80
C GLY A 90 8.63 28.19 12.59
N VAL A 91 8.59 28.70 13.82
CA VAL A 91 9.80 28.85 14.66
C VAL A 91 10.49 27.50 14.88
N THR A 92 11.82 27.52 14.76
CA THR A 92 12.66 26.35 15.04
C THR A 92 13.38 26.49 16.38
N LEU A 93 13.09 25.61 17.32
CA LEU A 93 13.89 25.40 18.53
C LEU A 93 14.96 24.35 18.21
N ARG A 94 16.23 24.78 18.15
CA ARG A 94 17.36 23.95 17.71
C ARG A 94 18.42 23.85 18.79
N GLY A 95 18.85 22.64 19.14
CA GLY A 95 20.04 22.47 19.95
C GLY A 95 21.31 22.78 19.15
N ALA A 96 22.32 23.37 19.80
CA ALA A 96 23.66 23.52 19.23
C ALA A 96 24.30 22.16 18.94
N SER A 97 23.88 21.12 19.66
CA SER A 97 24.29 19.73 19.47
C SER A 97 23.19 18.78 19.91
N ARG A 98 22.97 17.71 19.12
CA ARG A 98 22.02 16.64 19.45
C ARG A 98 22.27 15.99 20.80
N THR A 99 23.53 15.82 21.21
CA THR A 99 23.89 15.19 22.49
C THR A 99 24.28 16.19 23.57
N GLY A 100 24.78 17.37 23.17
CA GLY A 100 25.22 18.42 24.09
C GLY A 100 24.08 19.24 24.71
N VAL A 101 22.87 19.20 24.12
CA VAL A 101 21.67 19.89 24.62
C VAL A 101 20.66 18.87 25.11
N VAL A 102 20.25 19.00 26.38
CA VAL A 102 19.24 18.13 27.01
C VAL A 102 18.08 18.98 27.50
N VAL A 103 16.87 18.73 27.01
CA VAL A 103 15.65 19.43 27.47
C VAL A 103 14.75 18.45 28.22
N ASN A 104 14.35 18.80 29.45
CA ASN A 104 13.54 17.95 30.33
C ASN A 104 12.03 18.00 30.00
N GLY A 105 11.70 17.88 28.72
CA GLY A 105 10.35 17.73 28.22
C GLY A 105 9.84 18.99 27.54
N VAL A 106 8.97 18.80 26.55
CA VAL A 106 8.37 19.89 25.78
C VAL A 106 6.88 19.62 25.59
N THR A 107 6.05 20.57 25.98
CA THR A 107 4.60 20.51 25.81
C THR A 107 4.13 21.59 24.83
N PHE A 108 3.40 21.17 23.81
CA PHE A 108 2.61 22.00 22.91
C PHE A 108 1.13 21.78 23.20
N LYS A 109 0.43 22.82 23.62
CA LYS A 109 -1.00 22.77 23.90
C LYS A 109 -1.72 23.90 23.17
N GLY A 110 -2.45 23.55 22.12
CA GLY A 110 -3.05 24.52 21.20
C GLY A 110 -2.02 25.42 20.50
N ILE A 111 -0.83 24.89 20.21
CA ILE A 111 0.27 25.62 19.57
C ILE A 111 0.44 25.19 18.11
N HIS A 112 0.81 26.12 17.25
CA HIS A 112 0.95 25.91 15.82
C HIS A 112 2.35 26.29 15.31
N GLY A 113 2.86 25.57 14.31
CA GLY A 113 4.01 25.97 13.53
C GLY A 113 5.34 25.98 14.29
N ALA A 114 5.75 24.84 14.85
CA ALA A 114 6.98 24.74 15.63
C ALA A 114 7.83 23.53 15.22
N THR A 115 9.16 23.69 15.22
CA THR A 115 10.10 22.58 14.99
C THR A 115 11.04 22.40 16.18
N LEU A 116 11.13 21.17 16.70
CA LEU A 116 12.19 20.73 17.61
C LEU A 116 13.27 20.00 16.82
N THR A 117 14.53 20.41 16.93
CA THR A 117 15.62 19.73 16.21
C THR A 117 16.99 19.75 16.87
N ASN A 118 17.82 18.77 16.54
CA ASN A 118 19.23 18.66 16.94
C ASN A 118 19.46 18.77 18.45
N MET A 119 18.67 18.06 19.26
CA MET A 119 18.78 18.02 20.72
C MET A 119 18.37 16.65 21.29
N THR A 120 18.68 16.43 22.56
CA THR A 120 18.15 15.31 23.35
C THR A 120 16.97 15.81 24.19
N LEU A 121 15.84 15.12 24.08
CA LEU A 121 14.62 15.37 24.83
C LEU A 121 14.45 14.22 25.83
N THR A 122 14.22 14.54 27.09
CA THR A 122 13.99 13.54 28.15
C THR A 122 12.97 14.07 29.16
N ASN A 123 12.60 13.27 30.17
CA ASN A 123 11.75 13.71 31.26
C ASN A 123 12.29 13.18 32.61
N PRO A 124 11.94 13.80 33.75
CA PRO A 124 12.27 13.21 35.05
C PRO A 124 11.46 11.92 35.27
N SER A 125 11.96 11.01 36.10
CA SER A 125 11.27 9.74 36.42
C SER A 125 9.92 9.94 37.15
N THR A 126 9.67 11.15 37.66
CA THR A 126 8.42 11.56 38.30
C THR A 126 7.43 12.22 37.34
N ALA A 127 7.76 12.34 36.05
CA ALA A 127 6.90 12.98 35.07
C ALA A 127 5.55 12.26 34.93
N ILE A 128 4.50 13.05 34.73
CA ILE A 128 3.12 12.59 34.53
C ILE A 128 2.65 12.72 33.08
N GLN A 129 3.57 13.10 32.16
CA GLN A 129 3.36 13.20 30.72
C GLN A 129 4.55 12.61 29.97
N GLY A 130 4.36 12.23 28.70
CA GLY A 130 5.46 11.86 27.83
C GLY A 130 6.48 12.99 27.64
N VAL A 131 7.63 12.66 27.06
CA VAL A 131 8.75 13.61 26.86
C VAL A 131 8.34 14.78 25.98
N VAL A 132 7.69 14.49 24.85
CA VAL A 132 7.09 15.51 23.99
C VAL A 132 5.59 15.31 23.99
N ARG A 133 4.83 16.31 24.43
CA ARG A 133 3.38 16.27 24.41
C ARG A 133 2.86 17.28 23.39
N ILE A 134 2.02 16.82 22.47
CA ILE A 134 1.37 17.65 21.45
C ILE A 134 -0.13 17.42 21.60
N SER A 135 -0.87 18.43 22.05
CA SER A 135 -2.29 18.26 22.37
C SER A 135 -3.19 19.44 22.08
N ASP A 136 -4.49 19.19 22.22
CA ASP A 136 -5.57 20.17 22.31
C ASP A 136 -5.56 21.17 21.13
N GLY A 137 -5.62 20.63 19.91
CA GLY A 137 -5.68 21.44 18.68
C GLY A 137 -4.32 21.86 18.11
N SER A 138 -3.20 21.46 18.71
CA SER A 138 -1.87 21.81 18.17
C SER A 138 -1.68 21.31 16.74
N THR A 139 -0.98 22.07 15.90
CA THR A 139 -0.80 21.73 14.48
C THR A 139 0.55 22.16 13.91
N ASP A 140 0.97 21.59 12.79
CA ASP A 140 2.23 21.96 12.13
C ASP A 140 3.44 21.86 13.07
N ILE A 141 3.48 20.81 13.90
CA ILE A 141 4.56 20.55 14.84
C ILE A 141 5.47 19.46 14.26
N THR A 142 6.77 19.75 14.20
CA THR A 142 7.80 18.82 13.73
C THR A 142 8.78 18.49 14.86
N VAL A 143 9.02 17.21 15.09
CA VAL A 143 10.16 16.70 15.86
C VAL A 143 11.10 16.05 14.86
N SER A 144 12.30 16.61 14.68
CA SER A 144 13.24 16.15 13.65
C SER A 144 14.67 16.04 14.15
N SER A 145 15.43 15.04 13.72
CA SER A 145 16.86 14.92 14.06
C SER A 145 17.15 15.01 15.57
N ALA A 146 16.21 14.53 16.40
CA ALA A 146 16.26 14.59 17.85
C ALA A 146 16.51 13.21 18.45
N THR A 147 17.01 13.17 19.69
CA THR A 147 17.01 11.93 20.49
C THR A 147 15.95 12.06 21.57
N VAL A 148 14.90 11.26 21.52
CA VAL A 148 13.83 11.24 22.52
C VAL A 148 14.06 10.05 23.45
N LYS A 149 14.31 10.34 24.73
CA LYS A 149 14.64 9.33 25.74
C LYS A 149 13.75 9.47 26.97
N PRO A 150 12.55 8.84 26.99
CA PRO A 150 11.72 8.80 28.19
C PRO A 150 12.44 8.10 29.35
N LYS A 151 12.18 8.59 30.57
CA LYS A 151 12.47 7.88 31.84
C LYS A 151 11.20 7.32 32.48
N THR A 152 10.04 7.82 32.07
CA THR A 152 8.70 7.36 32.45
C THR A 152 7.74 7.67 31.31
N LEU A 153 6.66 6.90 31.17
CA LEU A 153 5.60 7.10 30.17
C LEU A 153 6.12 7.06 28.72
N SER A 154 5.42 7.69 27.79
CA SER A 154 5.76 7.67 26.36
C SER A 154 6.92 8.62 26.03
N GLY A 155 7.60 8.36 24.91
CA GLY A 155 8.47 9.34 24.27
C GLY A 155 7.67 10.53 23.73
N ILE A 156 6.83 10.29 22.73
CA ILE A 156 6.02 11.35 22.09
C ILE A 156 4.53 11.00 22.23
N ASP A 157 3.76 11.90 22.86
CA ASP A 157 2.31 11.80 23.00
C ASP A 157 1.63 12.81 22.05
N ILE A 158 0.90 12.32 21.05
CA ILE A 158 0.06 13.10 20.13
C ILE A 158 -1.40 12.86 20.50
N TRP A 159 -2.11 13.93 20.86
CA TRP A 159 -3.39 13.80 21.57
C TRP A 159 -4.41 14.82 21.04
N LYS A 160 -5.71 14.47 20.96
CA LYS A 160 -6.89 15.38 20.79
C LYS A 160 -6.76 16.47 19.73
N GLN A 161 -7.45 16.26 18.61
CA GLN A 161 -7.69 17.29 17.59
C GLN A 161 -6.40 17.90 17.03
N THR A 162 -5.28 17.19 17.19
CA THR A 162 -3.99 17.62 16.65
C THR A 162 -3.92 17.26 15.18
N SER A 163 -3.22 18.07 14.39
CA SER A 163 -3.08 17.75 12.97
C SER A 163 -1.76 18.19 12.36
N ARG A 164 -1.33 17.54 11.27
CA ARG A 164 -0.08 17.88 10.56
C ARG A 164 1.14 17.79 11.49
N ILE A 165 1.27 16.65 12.16
CA ILE A 165 2.37 16.39 13.08
C ILE A 165 3.39 15.49 12.39
N THR A 166 4.66 15.89 12.40
CA THR A 166 5.75 15.14 11.78
C THR A 166 6.78 14.73 12.83
N VAL A 167 7.10 13.45 12.89
CA VAL A 167 8.22 12.90 13.66
C VAL A 167 9.18 12.24 12.68
N LYS A 168 10.37 12.82 12.48
CA LYS A 168 11.29 12.32 11.46
C LYS A 168 12.76 12.31 11.84
N ASP A 169 13.53 11.45 11.17
CA ASP A 169 15.00 11.42 11.25
C ASP A 169 15.55 11.35 12.69
N SER A 170 14.75 10.83 13.63
CA SER A 170 14.99 10.89 15.07
C SER A 170 15.28 9.51 15.65
N VAL A 171 15.89 9.50 16.83
CA VAL A 171 16.11 8.29 17.63
C VAL A 171 15.11 8.33 18.77
N ILE A 172 14.27 7.32 18.89
CA ILE A 172 13.27 7.18 19.94
C ILE A 172 13.67 5.98 20.79
N ASP A 173 14.41 6.28 21.86
CA ASP A 173 15.07 5.31 22.72
C ASP A 173 14.23 5.11 24.00
N GLY A 174 13.39 4.08 23.99
CA GLY A 174 12.57 3.69 25.14
C GLY A 174 13.33 2.93 26.24
N THR A 175 14.64 2.71 26.08
CA THR A 175 15.40 1.89 27.03
C THR A 175 15.37 2.45 28.44
N GLY A 176 15.21 1.56 29.42
CA GLY A 176 15.17 1.92 30.83
C GLY A 176 13.78 2.29 31.36
N VAL A 177 12.76 2.40 30.51
CA VAL A 177 11.37 2.59 30.95
C VAL A 177 10.64 1.25 30.99
N LYS A 178 10.25 0.79 32.19
CA LYS A 178 9.46 -0.44 32.33
C LYS A 178 7.98 -0.12 32.14
N GLY A 179 7.26 -0.85 31.29
CA GLY A 179 5.84 -0.64 31.00
C GLY A 179 4.95 -1.72 31.60
N VAL A 180 3.66 -1.39 31.75
CA VAL A 180 2.54 -2.34 31.82
C VAL A 180 1.43 -1.77 30.93
N ALA A 181 0.94 -2.54 29.95
CA ALA A 181 0.01 -2.06 28.91
C ALA A 181 -1.33 -1.55 29.48
N ALA A 182 -1.70 -1.99 30.69
CA ALA A 182 -3.02 -1.78 31.30
C ALA A 182 -3.20 -0.49 32.12
N THR A 183 -2.17 0.36 32.25
CA THR A 183 -2.29 1.63 33.01
C THR A 183 -2.09 2.84 32.12
N ASN A 184 -2.72 3.97 32.46
CA ASN A 184 -2.71 5.21 31.67
C ASN A 184 -1.31 5.83 31.45
N GLY A 185 -0.24 5.21 31.97
CA GLY A 185 1.14 5.65 31.86
C GLY A 185 2.07 4.64 31.18
N THR A 186 1.83 4.39 29.90
CA THR A 186 2.52 3.37 29.12
C THR A 186 3.87 3.84 28.56
N SER A 187 4.88 2.98 28.66
CA SER A 187 6.26 3.18 28.22
C SER A 187 6.44 3.03 26.71
N ARG A 188 5.66 3.79 25.92
CA ARG A 188 5.59 3.71 24.46
C ARG A 188 6.62 4.60 23.77
N GLY A 189 6.98 4.29 22.53
CA GLY A 189 7.80 5.20 21.72
C GLY A 189 6.98 6.43 21.31
N VAL A 190 6.04 6.24 20.38
CA VAL A 190 5.07 7.24 19.94
C VAL A 190 3.65 6.75 20.24
N ARG A 191 2.84 7.59 20.86
CA ARG A 191 1.45 7.31 21.19
C ARG A 191 0.54 8.34 20.53
N ILE A 192 -0.38 7.88 19.70
CA ILE A 192 -1.43 8.70 19.08
C ILE A 192 -2.77 8.34 19.74
N ASN A 193 -3.42 9.32 20.34
CA ASN A 193 -4.61 9.09 21.15
C ASN A 193 -5.74 10.08 20.83
N GLY A 194 -6.82 9.56 20.27
CA GLY A 194 -8.05 10.27 19.96
C GLY A 194 -9.08 10.30 21.09
N ALA A 195 -8.72 10.12 22.36
CA ALA A 195 -9.67 10.25 23.47
C ALA A 195 -10.38 11.63 23.48
N PRO A 196 -11.73 11.69 23.66
CA PRO A 196 -12.61 10.66 24.21
C PRO A 196 -13.17 9.66 23.17
N TYR A 197 -12.52 9.56 22.02
CA TYR A 197 -12.71 8.58 20.96
C TYR A 197 -13.90 8.86 20.06
N ASP A 198 -14.50 10.04 20.07
CA ASP A 198 -15.34 10.49 18.96
C ASP A 198 -14.47 10.89 17.76
N LEU A 199 -14.99 10.74 16.53
CA LEU A 199 -14.22 11.04 15.31
C LEU A 199 -13.72 12.49 15.25
N ALA A 200 -14.46 13.45 15.81
CA ALA A 200 -14.06 14.86 15.81
C ALA A 200 -12.89 15.17 16.74
N SER A 201 -12.57 14.25 17.66
CA SER A 201 -11.44 14.34 18.59
C SER A 201 -10.17 13.66 18.08
N TRP A 202 -10.25 12.87 17.01
CA TRP A 202 -9.12 12.11 16.49
C TRP A 202 -8.03 13.02 15.92
N PRO A 203 -6.75 12.79 16.26
CA PRO A 203 -5.63 13.36 15.53
C PRO A 203 -5.67 12.97 14.05
N THR A 204 -5.24 13.88 13.17
CA THR A 204 -5.27 13.65 11.72
C THR A 204 -3.98 14.13 11.03
N ASN A 205 -3.60 13.52 9.90
CA ASN A 205 -2.40 13.90 9.14
C ASN A 205 -1.12 13.80 9.98
N ILE A 206 -0.78 12.59 10.41
CA ILE A 206 0.40 12.31 11.24
C ILE A 206 1.42 11.55 10.41
N THR A 207 2.66 12.05 10.34
CA THR A 207 3.76 11.38 9.63
C THR A 207 4.87 10.98 10.63
N ILE A 208 5.23 9.71 10.62
CA ILE A 208 6.35 9.14 11.38
C ILE A 208 7.32 8.53 10.36
N SER A 209 8.46 9.15 10.09
CA SER A 209 9.34 8.69 9.01
C SER A 209 10.85 8.74 9.28
N GLY A 210 11.59 7.77 8.75
CA GLY A 210 13.06 7.76 8.84
C GLY A 210 13.61 7.70 10.27
N ASN A 211 12.82 7.25 11.24
CA ASN A 211 13.24 7.17 12.64
C ASN A 211 13.88 5.82 12.97
N ASP A 212 14.74 5.82 13.98
CA ASP A 212 15.24 4.64 14.65
C ASP A 212 14.53 4.51 16.01
N MET A 213 13.71 3.47 16.19
CA MET A 213 12.77 3.37 17.31
C MET A 213 12.90 2.02 18.01
N PHE A 214 13.29 2.04 19.29
CA PHE A 214 13.57 0.80 20.01
C PHE A 214 13.40 0.90 21.52
N GLY A 215 13.43 -0.27 22.18
CA GLY A 215 13.54 -0.36 23.63
C GLY A 215 12.29 0.07 24.40
N ALA A 216 11.16 0.30 23.73
CA ALA A 216 9.89 0.63 24.39
C ALA A 216 9.47 -0.50 25.33
N GLY A 217 8.92 -0.15 26.50
CA GLY A 217 8.41 -1.10 27.49
C GLY A 217 6.97 -1.57 27.22
N SER A 218 6.37 -1.11 26.13
CA SER A 218 5.08 -1.51 25.55
C SER A 218 5.22 -1.33 24.03
N ASP A 219 4.17 -0.93 23.31
CA ASP A 219 4.25 -0.74 21.86
C ASP A 219 5.24 0.38 21.49
N ILE A 220 5.99 0.17 20.40
CA ILE A 220 6.87 1.23 19.87
C ILE A 220 6.02 2.35 19.26
N VAL A 221 5.03 2.01 18.45
CA VAL A 221 3.97 2.94 17.99
C VAL A 221 2.60 2.40 18.40
N ASN A 222 1.80 3.23 19.06
CA ASN A 222 0.43 2.91 19.45
C ASN A 222 -0.56 3.91 18.87
N ILE A 223 -1.64 3.42 18.26
CA ILE A 223 -2.69 4.24 17.65
C ILE A 223 -4.05 3.86 18.24
N ALA A 224 -4.65 4.85 18.89
CA ALA A 224 -5.93 4.75 19.59
C ALA A 224 -6.90 5.84 19.09
N GLY A 225 -7.34 5.72 17.84
CA GLY A 225 -8.21 6.68 17.15
C GLY A 225 -7.41 7.80 16.48
N ALA A 226 -7.17 7.67 15.18
CA ALA A 226 -6.51 8.68 14.34
C ALA A 226 -6.91 8.52 12.85
N GLN A 227 -6.76 9.58 12.06
CA GLN A 227 -6.98 9.56 10.60
C GLN A 227 -5.71 9.94 9.85
N HIS A 228 -5.53 9.43 8.63
CA HIS A 228 -4.43 9.82 7.73
C HIS A 228 -3.06 9.73 8.42
N VAL A 229 -2.69 8.53 8.84
CA VAL A 229 -1.41 8.27 9.51
C VAL A 229 -0.45 7.58 8.55
N LEU A 230 0.72 8.16 8.33
CA LEU A 230 1.79 7.59 7.53
C LEU A 230 2.98 7.22 8.42
N ILE A 231 3.32 5.93 8.43
CA ILE A 231 4.52 5.38 9.08
C ILE A 231 5.43 4.85 7.97
N GLN A 232 6.53 5.55 7.68
CA GLN A 232 7.33 5.25 6.49
C GLN A 232 8.84 5.23 6.72
N GLY A 233 9.53 4.20 6.23
CA GLY A 233 10.99 4.21 6.20
C GLY A 233 11.66 4.17 7.57
N ASN A 234 10.95 3.72 8.62
CA ASN A 234 11.51 3.64 9.97
C ASN A 234 12.23 2.31 10.19
N ASN A 235 13.19 2.31 11.10
CA ASN A 235 13.75 1.11 11.72
C ASN A 235 13.07 0.91 13.09
N ILE A 236 12.21 -0.09 13.19
CA ILE A 236 11.40 -0.38 14.39
C ILE A 236 11.88 -1.70 14.98
N HIS A 237 12.56 -1.67 16.11
CA HIS A 237 13.23 -2.86 16.60
C HIS A 237 13.34 -2.96 18.11
N ASP A 238 13.63 -4.18 18.58
CA ASP A 238 13.97 -4.47 19.98
C ASP A 238 13.06 -3.81 21.04
N PRO A 239 11.73 -3.92 20.96
CA PRO A 239 10.90 -3.59 22.12
C PRO A 239 11.28 -4.52 23.28
N GLN A 240 11.12 -4.05 24.50
CA GLN A 240 11.54 -4.81 25.69
C GLN A 240 10.84 -6.17 25.76
N VAL A 241 11.58 -7.17 26.23
CA VAL A 241 11.02 -8.50 26.49
C VAL A 241 10.32 -8.47 27.83
N ASN A 242 8.99 -8.53 27.82
CA ASN A 242 8.17 -8.65 29.02
C ASN A 242 6.86 -9.42 28.70
N ALA A 243 5.92 -9.48 29.64
CA ALA A 243 4.65 -10.21 29.47
C ALA A 243 3.54 -9.37 28.82
N ASP A 244 3.77 -8.10 28.56
CA ASP A 244 2.85 -7.20 27.88
C ASP A 244 2.90 -7.37 26.36
N HIS A 245 1.91 -6.80 25.66
CA HIS A 245 1.97 -6.60 24.21
C HIS A 245 2.94 -5.44 23.93
N ASN A 246 4.13 -5.77 23.43
CA ASN A 246 5.13 -4.80 22.98
C ASN A 246 5.25 -4.88 21.46
N ASP A 247 4.17 -4.50 20.78
CA ASP A 247 4.10 -4.57 19.34
C ASP A 247 5.01 -3.50 18.70
N GLY A 248 5.50 -3.74 17.49
CA GLY A 248 6.20 -2.70 16.73
C GLY A 248 5.24 -1.55 16.42
N VAL A 249 4.11 -1.86 15.79
CA VAL A 249 2.98 -0.96 15.62
C VAL A 249 1.71 -1.66 16.06
N GLN A 250 0.95 -1.03 16.96
CA GLN A 250 -0.41 -1.45 17.30
C GLN A 250 -1.41 -0.38 16.91
N SER A 251 -2.46 -0.77 16.18
CA SER A 251 -3.64 0.07 15.96
C SER A 251 -4.90 -0.68 16.37
N PHE A 252 -5.69 -0.04 17.24
CA PHE A 252 -7.04 -0.49 17.56
C PHE A 252 -8.12 0.55 17.23
N GLY A 253 -7.74 1.60 16.52
CA GLY A 253 -8.65 2.61 15.97
C GLY A 253 -7.90 3.51 14.99
N SER A 254 -8.16 3.36 13.70
CA SER A 254 -7.55 4.18 12.66
C SER A 254 -8.37 4.13 11.37
N ASP A 255 -8.32 5.22 10.60
CA ASP A 255 -8.80 5.27 9.23
C ASP A 255 -7.71 5.88 8.33
N ASP A 256 -7.45 5.27 7.17
CA ASP A 256 -6.32 5.63 6.29
C ASP A 256 -4.95 5.57 7.00
N LEU A 257 -4.61 4.37 7.48
CA LEU A 257 -3.29 4.08 8.06
C LEU A 257 -2.39 3.47 6.99
N LYS A 258 -1.26 4.11 6.70
CA LYS A 258 -0.24 3.63 5.75
C LYS A 258 1.04 3.27 6.51
N ILE A 259 1.48 2.02 6.39
CA ILE A 259 2.76 1.53 6.94
C ILE A 259 3.59 1.06 5.76
N ILE A 260 4.55 1.87 5.32
CA ILE A 260 5.24 1.68 4.03
C ILE A 260 6.76 1.64 4.22
N GLY A 261 7.44 0.64 3.67
CA GLY A 261 8.91 0.66 3.59
C GLY A 261 9.61 0.65 4.95
N ASN A 262 9.01 0.10 6.00
CA ASN A 262 9.64 0.03 7.33
C ASN A 262 10.42 -1.29 7.51
N ARG A 263 11.47 -1.24 8.32
CA ARG A 263 12.22 -2.42 8.76
C ARG A 263 11.82 -2.78 10.19
N PHE A 264 11.52 -4.05 10.41
CA PHE A 264 11.14 -4.60 11.70
C PHE A 264 12.11 -5.71 12.13
N SER A 265 12.61 -5.64 13.35
CA SER A 265 13.37 -6.73 13.95
C SER A 265 13.22 -6.81 15.47
N ALA A 266 12.87 -7.99 15.98
CA ALA A 266 12.90 -8.26 17.40
C ALA A 266 13.27 -9.73 17.61
N PRO A 267 14.57 -10.07 17.69
CA PRO A 267 14.98 -11.42 18.06
C PRO A 267 14.68 -11.70 19.54
N GLY A 268 14.56 -12.97 19.89
CA GLY A 268 14.43 -13.39 21.29
C GLY A 268 13.37 -14.46 21.51
N PRO A 269 13.08 -14.79 22.78
CA PRO A 269 12.09 -15.82 23.11
C PRO A 269 10.69 -15.40 22.66
N ASN A 270 9.83 -16.39 22.42
CA ASN A 270 8.44 -16.15 22.02
C ASN A 270 7.74 -15.18 22.97
N GLY A 271 7.21 -14.11 22.38
CA GLY A 271 6.41 -13.10 23.09
C GLY A 271 4.97 -13.05 22.57
N PRO A 272 4.07 -12.34 23.25
CA PRO A 272 2.76 -11.99 22.72
C PRO A 272 2.82 -10.88 21.66
N ASP A 273 4.03 -10.47 21.27
CA ASP A 273 4.29 -9.27 20.45
C ASP A 273 4.13 -9.54 18.95
N GLN A 274 3.70 -8.53 18.21
CA GLN A 274 3.61 -8.53 16.75
C GLN A 274 4.47 -7.42 16.15
N ALA A 275 4.99 -7.61 14.93
CA ALA A 275 5.60 -6.50 14.22
C ALA A 275 4.54 -5.43 13.93
N VAL A 276 3.35 -5.87 13.47
CA VAL A 276 2.16 -5.03 13.32
C VAL A 276 0.92 -5.77 13.84
N MET A 277 0.18 -5.16 14.76
CA MET A 277 -1.09 -5.65 15.29
C MET A 277 -2.22 -4.69 14.93
N LEU A 278 -3.16 -5.17 14.11
CA LEU A 278 -4.36 -4.43 13.71
C LEU A 278 -5.60 -5.14 14.24
N GLY A 279 -6.37 -4.47 15.10
CA GLY A 279 -7.66 -5.01 15.51
C GLY A 279 -8.48 -4.02 16.34
N PRO A 280 -9.78 -3.85 16.03
CA PRO A 280 -10.59 -2.80 16.62
C PRO A 280 -10.83 -3.06 18.11
N ASN A 281 -10.98 -1.98 18.88
CA ASN A 281 -11.57 -2.08 20.21
C ASN A 281 -13.11 -2.05 20.09
N LEU A 282 -13.72 -3.23 20.05
CA LEU A 282 -15.17 -3.36 19.87
C LEU A 282 -16.02 -2.78 21.02
N ALA A 283 -15.42 -2.49 22.18
CA ALA A 283 -16.11 -1.84 23.29
C ALA A 283 -16.43 -0.36 23.01
N VAL A 284 -15.77 0.25 22.01
CA VAL A 284 -15.98 1.64 21.59
C VAL A 284 -16.34 1.65 20.11
N ALA A 285 -17.50 2.21 19.74
CA ALA A 285 -18.06 2.07 18.39
C ALA A 285 -17.17 2.65 17.27
N THR A 286 -16.48 3.74 17.57
CA THR A 286 -15.61 4.50 16.66
C THR A 286 -14.21 3.91 16.53
N LEU A 287 -13.73 3.13 17.51
CA LEU A 287 -12.41 2.49 17.47
C LEU A 287 -12.46 1.28 16.54
N ARG A 288 -12.47 1.56 15.24
CA ARG A 288 -12.40 0.62 14.13
C ARG A 288 -11.10 0.83 13.37
N VAL A 289 -10.62 -0.22 12.71
CA VAL A 289 -9.45 -0.16 11.83
C VAL A 289 -9.93 -0.34 10.40
N SER A 290 -9.86 0.73 9.62
CA SER A 290 -10.30 0.78 8.23
C SER A 290 -9.22 1.33 7.31
N ASN A 291 -9.30 0.96 6.03
CA ASN A 291 -8.52 1.54 4.93
C ASN A 291 -7.00 1.52 5.23
N THR A 292 -6.50 0.41 5.76
CA THR A 292 -5.08 0.26 6.09
C THR A 292 -4.29 -0.28 4.91
N TYR A 293 -3.12 0.29 4.66
CA TYR A 293 -2.22 -0.09 3.57
C TYR A 293 -0.84 -0.45 4.13
N LEU A 294 -0.49 -1.74 4.07
CA LEU A 294 0.80 -2.27 4.50
C LEU A 294 1.61 -2.63 3.25
N ALA A 295 2.67 -1.87 2.94
CA ALA A 295 3.44 -2.08 1.71
C ALA A 295 4.95 -2.00 1.89
N ASP A 296 5.69 -2.82 1.14
CA ASP A 296 7.17 -2.79 1.07
C ASP A 296 7.89 -2.89 2.42
N ASN A 297 7.24 -3.42 3.45
CA ASN A 297 7.86 -3.58 4.75
C ASN A 297 8.69 -4.86 4.78
N LEU A 298 9.81 -4.79 5.51
CA LEU A 298 10.68 -5.93 5.76
C LEU A 298 10.64 -6.31 7.24
N VAL A 299 10.14 -7.50 7.53
CA VAL A 299 10.20 -8.11 8.87
C VAL A 299 11.21 -9.26 8.82
N THR A 300 12.40 -9.02 9.36
CA THR A 300 13.49 -10.02 9.32
C THR A 300 13.31 -11.10 10.38
N THR A 301 12.93 -10.70 11.59
CA THR A 301 12.61 -11.56 12.73
C THR A 301 11.64 -10.85 13.65
N TRP A 302 10.74 -11.60 14.29
CA TRP A 302 9.92 -11.07 15.37
C TRP A 302 9.62 -12.15 16.41
N ARG A 303 9.48 -11.79 17.69
CA ARG A 303 9.26 -12.73 18.79
C ARG A 303 7.88 -13.40 18.75
N GLY A 304 6.85 -12.72 18.26
CA GLY A 304 5.57 -13.34 17.90
C GLY A 304 5.35 -13.25 16.39
N SER A 305 4.13 -13.02 15.91
CA SER A 305 3.84 -12.99 14.47
C SER A 305 4.37 -11.72 13.79
N GLY A 306 4.46 -11.76 12.47
CA GLY A 306 4.74 -10.56 11.66
C GLY A 306 3.55 -9.61 11.74
N PHE A 307 2.56 -9.81 10.87
CA PHE A 307 1.34 -8.99 10.82
C PHE A 307 0.12 -9.76 11.32
N ASN A 308 -0.69 -9.11 12.15
CA ASN A 308 -1.99 -9.62 12.59
C ASN A 308 -3.12 -8.72 12.08
N LEU A 309 -4.08 -9.33 11.37
CA LEU A 309 -5.32 -8.70 10.92
C LEU A 309 -6.52 -9.32 11.65
N GLY A 310 -7.05 -8.61 12.65
CA GLY A 310 -8.18 -9.08 13.43
C GLY A 310 -9.35 -8.10 13.39
N GLY A 311 -10.28 -8.25 12.43
CA GLY A 311 -11.50 -7.43 12.40
C GLY A 311 -11.34 -6.09 11.67
N THR A 312 -10.43 -6.01 10.71
CA THR A 312 -10.17 -4.80 9.91
C THR A 312 -11.07 -4.72 8.68
N THR A 313 -11.33 -3.53 8.15
CA THR A 313 -12.07 -3.33 6.88
C THR A 313 -11.15 -2.70 5.82
N GLY A 314 -11.15 -3.24 4.60
CA GLY A 314 -10.42 -2.67 3.47
C GLY A 314 -8.90 -2.66 3.63
N THR A 315 -8.34 -3.62 4.40
CA THR A 315 -6.89 -3.69 4.62
C THR A 315 -6.18 -4.34 3.44
N LYS A 316 -5.21 -3.63 2.87
CA LYS A 316 -4.39 -4.09 1.76
C LYS A 316 -2.98 -4.40 2.25
N VAL A 317 -2.47 -5.58 1.95
CA VAL A 317 -1.13 -6.04 2.33
C VAL A 317 -0.39 -6.47 1.08
N VAL A 318 0.58 -5.68 0.65
CA VAL A 318 1.18 -5.80 -0.68
C VAL A 318 2.70 -5.67 -0.66
N ASN A 319 3.40 -6.51 -1.41
CA ASN A 319 4.85 -6.41 -1.60
C ASN A 319 5.67 -6.39 -0.28
N ASN A 320 5.21 -7.04 0.79
CA ASN A 320 5.99 -7.15 2.02
C ASN A 320 6.86 -8.40 2.00
N THR A 321 8.05 -8.34 2.61
CA THR A 321 8.87 -9.54 2.87
C THR A 321 8.90 -9.82 4.37
N ILE A 322 8.37 -10.96 4.77
CA ILE A 322 8.24 -11.35 6.18
C ILE A 322 8.82 -12.74 6.35
N GLY A 323 10.01 -12.78 6.95
CA GLY A 323 10.72 -14.02 7.26
C GLY A 323 10.01 -14.88 8.30
N PRO A 324 10.68 -15.97 8.74
CA PRO A 324 10.24 -16.74 9.88
C PRO A 324 10.16 -15.84 11.12
N THR A 325 9.03 -15.90 11.80
CA THR A 325 8.77 -15.21 13.06
C THR A 325 8.45 -16.27 14.12
N GLY A 326 8.54 -15.92 15.40
CA GLY A 326 8.20 -16.78 16.56
C GLY A 326 8.67 -18.24 16.47
N THR A 327 8.18 -19.10 17.37
CA THR A 327 8.37 -20.56 17.27
C THR A 327 7.12 -21.37 17.64
N ALA A 328 6.03 -20.72 18.08
CA ALA A 328 4.75 -21.38 18.37
C ALA A 328 3.83 -21.42 17.14
N THR A 329 3.00 -22.45 16.99
CA THR A 329 2.21 -22.73 15.77
C THR A 329 1.34 -21.58 15.22
N SER A 330 0.78 -20.72 16.07
CA SER A 330 0.03 -19.52 15.65
C SER A 330 0.86 -18.24 15.64
N ARG A 331 1.98 -18.21 16.36
CA ARG A 331 2.86 -17.02 16.49
C ARG A 331 4.07 -17.08 15.56
N GLY A 332 4.33 -18.22 14.94
CA GLY A 332 5.35 -18.38 13.91
C GLY A 332 4.82 -18.16 12.50
N SER A 333 3.92 -17.19 12.38
CA SER A 333 3.27 -16.82 11.14
C SER A 333 3.74 -15.45 10.70
N SER A 334 4.10 -15.36 9.42
CA SER A 334 4.37 -14.10 8.76
C SER A 334 3.14 -13.20 8.79
N ILE A 335 1.97 -13.80 8.55
CA ILE A 335 0.68 -13.12 8.68
C ILE A 335 -0.34 -14.04 9.36
N VAL A 336 -1.11 -13.45 10.28
CA VAL A 336 -2.28 -14.07 10.90
C VAL A 336 -3.51 -13.27 10.51
N ILE A 337 -4.52 -13.95 9.97
CA ILE A 337 -5.75 -13.34 9.48
C ILE A 337 -6.92 -13.96 10.24
N GLY A 338 -7.60 -13.13 11.05
CA GLY A 338 -8.79 -13.51 11.80
C GLY A 338 -9.99 -13.83 10.90
N SER A 339 -11.10 -14.27 11.52
CA SER A 339 -12.27 -14.81 10.82
C SER A 339 -13.03 -13.82 9.94
N THR A 340 -12.92 -12.51 10.19
CA THR A 340 -13.70 -11.49 9.49
C THR A 340 -12.84 -10.27 9.23
N ASN A 341 -12.52 -10.02 7.96
CA ASN A 341 -11.75 -8.86 7.52
C ASN A 341 -12.28 -8.39 6.15
N PRO A 342 -13.47 -7.78 6.08
CA PRO A 342 -14.14 -7.47 4.81
C PRO A 342 -13.30 -6.55 3.93
N GLY A 343 -13.18 -6.91 2.64
CA GLY A 343 -12.37 -6.16 1.68
C GLY A 343 -10.86 -6.23 1.93
N ALA A 344 -10.39 -7.12 2.81
CA ALA A 344 -8.96 -7.34 2.96
C ALA A 344 -8.41 -8.10 1.74
N HIS A 345 -7.19 -7.73 1.34
CA HIS A 345 -6.49 -8.30 0.19
C HIS A 345 -5.00 -8.39 0.49
N VAL A 346 -4.42 -9.57 0.26
CA VAL A 346 -3.02 -9.89 0.52
C VAL A 346 -2.40 -10.41 -0.77
N TRP A 347 -1.52 -9.63 -1.41
CA TRP A 347 -0.93 -10.03 -2.69
C TRP A 347 0.52 -9.62 -2.83
N ASN A 348 1.27 -10.26 -3.74
CA ASN A 348 2.67 -9.94 -4.04
C ASN A 348 3.64 -10.02 -2.86
N ASN A 349 3.29 -10.63 -1.74
CA ASN A 349 4.17 -10.71 -0.58
C ASN A 349 5.13 -11.90 -0.67
N ILE A 350 6.28 -11.84 0.00
CA ILE A 350 7.10 -13.03 0.31
C ILE A 350 6.90 -13.37 1.78
N LEU A 351 6.31 -14.53 2.06
CA LEU A 351 5.83 -14.93 3.39
C LEU A 351 6.32 -16.34 3.73
N HIS A 352 6.89 -16.49 4.92
CA HIS A 352 7.16 -17.82 5.47
C HIS A 352 5.87 -18.60 5.77
N LYS A 353 4.87 -17.96 6.40
CA LYS A 353 3.63 -18.66 6.73
C LYS A 353 2.42 -17.73 6.80
N VAL A 354 1.36 -18.09 6.09
CA VAL A 354 0.02 -17.53 6.23
C VAL A 354 -0.80 -18.42 7.17
N ASN A 355 -1.42 -17.81 8.18
CA ASN A 355 -2.40 -18.47 9.03
C ASN A 355 -3.72 -17.70 8.96
N ALA A 356 -4.63 -18.13 8.08
CA ALA A 356 -5.93 -17.50 7.87
C ALA A 356 -7.06 -18.38 8.40
N SER A 357 -7.90 -17.82 9.28
CA SER A 357 -9.12 -18.46 9.77
C SER A 357 -10.38 -18.00 9.04
N GLY A 358 -10.29 -17.02 8.14
CA GLY A 358 -11.39 -16.46 7.36
C GLY A 358 -11.02 -16.29 5.88
N ALA A 359 -12.04 -16.13 5.03
CA ALA A 359 -11.82 -15.88 3.61
C ALA A 359 -11.27 -14.46 3.39
N VAL A 360 -10.05 -14.38 2.86
CA VAL A 360 -9.40 -13.14 2.43
C VAL A 360 -8.82 -13.40 1.04
N ALA A 361 -8.97 -12.43 0.13
CA ALA A 361 -8.39 -12.52 -1.20
C ALA A 361 -6.87 -12.62 -1.05
N GLN A 362 -6.32 -13.70 -1.58
CA GLN A 362 -4.89 -13.99 -1.56
C GLN A 362 -4.48 -14.41 -2.97
N ASP A 363 -3.60 -13.66 -3.59
CA ASP A 363 -3.10 -13.98 -4.93
C ASP A 363 -1.68 -13.46 -5.14
N HIS A 364 -0.94 -14.12 -6.03
CA HIS A 364 0.40 -13.73 -6.42
C HIS A 364 1.35 -13.54 -5.22
N ASN A 365 1.18 -14.24 -4.10
CA ASN A 365 2.19 -14.26 -3.04
C ASN A 365 3.20 -15.39 -3.29
N CYS A 366 4.37 -15.27 -2.67
CA CYS A 366 5.38 -16.32 -2.55
C CYS A 366 5.35 -16.85 -1.11
N VAL A 367 4.80 -18.04 -0.89
CA VAL A 367 4.40 -18.51 0.44
C VAL A 367 4.96 -19.91 0.72
N ALA A 368 5.63 -20.10 1.85
CA ALA A 368 6.13 -21.43 2.23
C ALA A 368 5.08 -22.32 2.89
N SER A 369 4.08 -21.75 3.55
CA SER A 369 2.97 -22.51 4.15
C SER A 369 1.70 -21.67 4.23
N GLY A 370 0.55 -22.26 3.88
CA GLY A 370 -0.76 -21.57 3.89
C GLY A 370 -1.07 -20.81 2.60
N ALA A 371 -0.38 -21.13 1.50
CA ALA A 371 -0.60 -20.57 0.16
C ALA A 371 -2.04 -20.80 -0.34
N SER A 372 -2.62 -19.81 -1.01
CA SER A 372 -3.82 -19.97 -1.82
C SER A 372 -3.50 -20.68 -3.16
N PRO A 373 -4.50 -21.13 -3.93
CA PRO A 373 -4.28 -21.65 -5.28
C PRO A 373 -3.66 -20.65 -6.28
N GLN A 374 -3.76 -19.34 -6.00
CA GLN A 374 -3.21 -18.26 -6.80
C GLN A 374 -1.79 -17.83 -6.36
N ASP A 375 -1.29 -18.42 -5.28
CA ASP A 375 0.04 -18.16 -4.73
C ASP A 375 1.06 -19.20 -5.22
N ILE A 376 2.33 -18.78 -5.25
CA ILE A 376 3.45 -19.70 -5.41
C ILE A 376 3.74 -20.35 -4.06
N ASN A 377 3.54 -21.66 -3.97
CA ASN A 377 3.89 -22.45 -2.79
C ASN A 377 5.36 -22.89 -2.86
N THR A 378 6.26 -22.20 -2.14
CA THR A 378 7.69 -22.53 -2.08
C THR A 378 8.27 -22.31 -0.69
N ASP A 379 8.92 -23.34 -0.14
CA ASP A 379 9.66 -23.26 1.12
C ASP A 379 11.02 -22.56 0.97
N LYS A 380 11.43 -22.31 -0.28
CA LYS A 380 12.68 -21.64 -0.65
C LYS A 380 12.36 -20.48 -1.59
N PRO A 381 12.19 -19.26 -1.05
CA PRO A 381 12.01 -18.07 -1.87
C PRO A 381 13.19 -17.81 -2.82
N GLY A 382 14.35 -18.43 -2.59
CA GLY A 382 15.55 -18.26 -3.42
C GLY A 382 16.19 -16.90 -3.19
N TYR A 383 16.62 -16.63 -1.95
CA TYR A 383 17.36 -15.39 -1.64
C TYR A 383 18.82 -15.48 -2.12
N ALA A 384 19.34 -14.41 -2.72
CA ALA A 384 20.78 -14.22 -2.95
C ALA A 384 21.50 -13.98 -1.62
N ASP A 385 20.87 -13.16 -0.76
CA ASP A 385 21.29 -12.92 0.60
C ASP A 385 20.09 -13.12 1.54
N ALA A 386 20.10 -14.24 2.26
CA ALA A 386 19.04 -14.60 3.18
C ALA A 386 19.00 -13.70 4.44
N ALA A 387 20.09 -13.00 4.78
CA ALA A 387 20.10 -12.04 5.88
C ALA A 387 19.51 -10.69 5.47
N ALA A 388 19.76 -10.27 4.22
CA ALA A 388 19.20 -9.04 3.65
C ALA A 388 17.80 -9.23 3.03
N PHE A 389 17.37 -10.48 2.84
CA PHE A 389 16.12 -10.86 2.19
C PHE A 389 16.02 -10.38 0.73
N THR A 390 17.15 -10.29 0.03
CA THR A 390 17.20 -9.95 -1.40
C THR A 390 17.14 -11.22 -2.24
N LEU A 391 16.37 -11.17 -3.34
CA LEU A 391 16.17 -12.34 -4.20
C LEU A 391 17.41 -12.69 -5.02
N ALA A 392 17.57 -13.98 -5.30
CA ALA A 392 18.53 -14.50 -6.26
C ALA A 392 18.01 -14.35 -7.68
N ALA A 393 18.95 -14.45 -8.64
CA ALA A 393 18.65 -14.33 -10.06
C ALA A 393 17.72 -15.44 -10.60
N ASP A 394 17.52 -16.51 -9.85
CA ASP A 394 16.70 -17.67 -10.20
C ASP A 394 15.50 -17.84 -9.26
N SER A 395 15.21 -16.83 -8.43
CA SER A 395 14.05 -16.87 -7.52
C SER A 395 12.73 -17.01 -8.29
N LEU A 396 11.88 -17.93 -7.83
CA LEU A 396 10.49 -18.06 -8.30
C LEU A 396 9.60 -16.88 -7.88
N CYS A 397 10.03 -16.10 -6.88
CA CYS A 397 9.28 -14.94 -6.40
C CYS A 397 9.49 -13.69 -7.29
N ARG A 398 10.43 -13.72 -8.25
CA ARG A 398 10.81 -12.63 -9.15
C ARG A 398 9.86 -12.45 -10.36
N ASP A 399 9.84 -11.25 -10.95
CA ASP A 399 9.28 -10.92 -12.29
C ASP A 399 7.81 -11.32 -12.52
N ASN A 400 7.04 -11.48 -11.45
CA ASN A 400 5.72 -12.10 -11.51
C ASN A 400 4.78 -11.62 -10.39
N ALA A 401 5.07 -10.46 -9.79
CA ALA A 401 4.08 -9.77 -9.00
C ALA A 401 2.97 -9.22 -9.90
N ALA A 402 1.73 -9.28 -9.43
CA ALA A 402 0.61 -8.61 -10.06
C ALA A 402 0.77 -7.09 -9.98
N PRO A 403 0.09 -6.31 -10.85
CA PRO A 403 0.05 -4.87 -10.71
C PRO A 403 -0.47 -4.42 -9.34
N GLY A 404 0.01 -3.26 -8.88
CA GLY A 404 -0.39 -2.65 -7.61
C GLY A 404 0.67 -2.81 -6.53
N GLY A 405 0.82 -1.77 -5.71
CA GLY A 405 1.96 -1.59 -4.82
C GLY A 405 2.58 -0.20 -5.00
N PRO A 406 3.53 0.21 -4.15
CA PRO A 406 4.31 1.41 -4.37
C PRO A 406 5.20 1.30 -5.61
N ALA A 407 5.50 2.43 -6.25
CA ALA A 407 6.29 2.47 -7.48
C ALA A 407 7.79 2.20 -7.27
N THR A 408 8.25 2.21 -6.02
CA THR A 408 9.65 1.94 -5.65
C THR A 408 9.70 0.96 -4.51
N ASP A 409 10.70 0.09 -4.51
CA ASP A 409 10.94 -0.88 -3.43
C ASP A 409 11.52 -0.24 -2.15
N LEU A 410 11.82 -1.05 -1.15
CA LEU A 410 12.42 -0.64 0.12
C LEU A 410 13.82 0.01 -0.04
N GLY A 411 14.52 -0.28 -1.14
CA GLY A 411 15.80 0.33 -1.51
C GLY A 411 15.68 1.63 -2.31
N GLY A 412 14.46 2.02 -2.71
CA GLY A 412 14.21 3.15 -3.61
C GLY A 412 14.41 2.82 -5.09
N HIS A 413 14.56 1.55 -5.46
CA HIS A 413 14.61 1.12 -6.86
C HIS A 413 13.21 1.14 -7.45
N SER A 414 13.06 1.66 -8.66
CA SER A 414 11.79 1.63 -9.37
C SER A 414 11.37 0.20 -9.65
N ARG A 415 10.10 -0.10 -9.36
CA ARG A 415 9.44 -1.32 -9.79
C ARG A 415 9.23 -1.26 -11.30
N ASP A 416 9.76 -2.23 -12.02
CA ASP A 416 9.65 -2.26 -13.47
C ASP A 416 8.29 -2.82 -13.91
N SER A 417 8.13 -3.13 -15.21
CA SER A 417 6.87 -3.68 -15.73
C SER A 417 6.59 -5.12 -15.28
N ARG A 418 7.53 -5.76 -14.58
CA ARG A 418 7.45 -7.09 -13.99
C ARG A 418 7.97 -7.03 -12.56
N PRO A 419 7.23 -6.37 -11.64
CA PRO A 419 7.72 -6.20 -10.30
C PRO A 419 8.01 -7.54 -9.63
N ASP A 420 8.99 -7.50 -8.73
CA ASP A 420 9.26 -8.59 -7.82
C ASP A 420 8.25 -8.63 -6.69
N ARG A 421 7.94 -9.84 -6.24
CA ARG A 421 7.20 -10.00 -4.99
C ARG A 421 8.10 -9.59 -3.83
N GLY A 422 7.46 -9.10 -2.77
CA GLY A 422 8.14 -8.69 -1.55
C GLY A 422 8.77 -7.31 -1.64
N ALA A 423 9.50 -6.96 -0.59
CA ALA A 423 9.91 -5.59 -0.30
C ALA A 423 11.07 -5.08 -1.16
N TRP A 424 11.73 -5.95 -1.91
CA TRP A 424 12.90 -5.64 -2.71
C TRP A 424 12.66 -5.96 -4.17
N GLU A 425 13.11 -5.07 -5.04
CA GLU A 425 13.35 -5.38 -6.45
C GLU A 425 14.77 -5.94 -6.60
N TYR A 426 14.92 -6.92 -7.47
CA TYR A 426 16.20 -7.46 -7.85
C TYR A 426 16.97 -6.45 -8.71
N THR A 427 18.18 -6.09 -8.27
CA THR A 427 18.98 -5.05 -8.91
C THR A 427 20.05 -5.57 -9.89
N GLY A 428 20.10 -6.89 -10.11
CA GLY A 428 20.97 -7.47 -11.13
C GLY A 428 20.41 -7.29 -12.55
N SER A 429 21.14 -7.71 -13.59
CA SER A 429 20.64 -7.55 -14.96
C SER A 429 19.35 -8.33 -15.17
N VAL A 430 18.37 -7.70 -15.83
CA VAL A 430 17.08 -8.27 -16.23
C VAL A 430 17.27 -8.99 -17.56
N GLY A 431 16.95 -10.29 -17.61
CA GLY A 431 17.08 -11.09 -18.83
C GLY A 431 16.06 -10.68 -19.91
N ALA A 432 16.41 -10.88 -21.18
CA ALA A 432 15.54 -10.62 -22.31
C ALA A 432 14.43 -11.66 -22.41
N ASN A 433 13.20 -11.22 -22.71
CA ASN A 433 12.08 -12.12 -22.97
C ASN A 433 12.10 -12.62 -24.41
N HIS A 434 12.01 -13.93 -24.58
CA HIS A 434 11.80 -14.60 -25.85
C HIS A 434 10.46 -15.33 -25.80
N TYR A 435 9.45 -14.80 -26.47
CA TYR A 435 8.11 -15.39 -26.50
C TYR A 435 8.09 -16.64 -27.36
N LEU A 436 7.61 -17.75 -26.81
CA LEU A 436 7.59 -19.05 -27.46
C LEU A 436 6.69 -19.05 -28.70
N GLY A 437 5.62 -18.26 -28.71
CA GLY A 437 4.77 -18.07 -29.88
C GLY A 437 5.47 -17.36 -31.05
N ASP A 438 6.56 -16.61 -30.80
CA ASP A 438 7.38 -15.98 -31.85
C ASP A 438 8.57 -16.84 -32.28
N MET A 439 8.88 -17.89 -31.53
CA MET A 439 10.03 -18.76 -31.78
C MET A 439 9.68 -19.84 -32.80
N THR A 440 10.66 -20.29 -33.56
CA THR A 440 10.51 -21.45 -34.44
C THR A 440 10.32 -22.72 -33.63
N PHE A 441 9.25 -23.48 -33.92
CA PHE A 441 9.05 -24.81 -33.35
C PHE A 441 10.05 -25.79 -33.97
N ALA A 442 10.84 -26.46 -33.14
CA ALA A 442 11.76 -27.51 -33.58
C ALA A 442 11.01 -28.75 -34.07
N ALA A 443 9.89 -29.07 -33.41
CA ALA A 443 8.91 -30.07 -33.82
C ALA A 443 7.58 -29.78 -33.12
N SER A 444 6.47 -30.25 -33.69
CA SER A 444 5.16 -30.19 -33.01
C SER A 444 4.25 -31.33 -33.43
N THR A 445 3.44 -31.82 -32.48
CA THR A 445 2.26 -32.65 -32.72
C THR A 445 1.07 -31.97 -32.09
N ASN A 446 -0.11 -32.12 -32.70
CA ASN A 446 -1.31 -31.48 -32.19
C ASN A 446 -2.52 -32.38 -32.46
N GLY A 447 -3.50 -32.39 -31.56
CA GLY A 447 -4.65 -33.29 -31.64
C GLY A 447 -5.56 -33.01 -32.85
N TYR A 448 -5.60 -31.76 -33.29
CA TYR A 448 -6.32 -31.31 -34.48
C TYR A 448 -5.66 -30.05 -35.03
N GLY A 449 -5.45 -30.01 -36.35
CA GLY A 449 -4.74 -28.90 -36.98
C GLY A 449 -3.26 -28.82 -36.57
N PRO A 450 -2.50 -27.81 -37.04
CA PRO A 450 -1.17 -27.52 -36.53
C PRO A 450 -1.23 -26.85 -35.15
N ALA A 451 -0.12 -26.89 -34.40
CA ALA A 451 0.06 -26.01 -33.25
C ALA A 451 0.23 -24.56 -33.73
N GLU A 452 -0.31 -23.62 -32.97
CA GLU A 452 -0.54 -22.26 -33.45
C GLU A 452 0.40 -21.23 -32.80
N HIS A 453 0.89 -20.31 -33.63
CA HIS A 453 1.75 -19.21 -33.21
C HIS A 453 0.91 -17.98 -32.87
N ASN A 454 0.90 -17.56 -31.60
CA ASN A 454 0.20 -16.36 -31.13
C ASN A 454 -1.30 -16.33 -31.46
N LYS A 455 -1.91 -17.51 -31.58
CA LYS A 455 -3.32 -17.76 -31.83
C LYS A 455 -3.79 -18.94 -30.98
N ALA A 456 -5.08 -18.99 -30.66
CA ALA A 456 -5.73 -20.17 -30.11
C ALA A 456 -5.65 -21.34 -31.11
N ASN A 457 -5.98 -22.56 -30.68
CA ASN A 457 -6.03 -23.70 -31.60
C ASN A 457 -7.07 -23.48 -32.72
N GLY A 458 -6.66 -23.71 -33.96
CA GLY A 458 -7.48 -23.40 -35.13
C GLY A 458 -8.06 -24.61 -35.86
N GLY A 459 -8.35 -24.38 -37.13
CA GLY A 459 -8.74 -25.37 -38.12
C GLY A 459 -7.53 -26.14 -38.66
N PRO A 460 -7.63 -26.67 -39.89
CA PRO A 460 -6.57 -27.50 -40.47
C PRO A 460 -5.36 -26.69 -40.99
N LEU A 461 -5.44 -25.37 -41.04
CA LEU A 461 -4.38 -24.51 -41.60
C LEU A 461 -3.60 -23.82 -40.48
N ALA A 462 -2.35 -23.46 -40.74
CA ALA A 462 -1.58 -22.68 -39.79
C ALA A 462 -2.10 -21.24 -39.71
N ASN A 463 -2.08 -20.67 -38.51
CA ASN A 463 -2.51 -19.32 -38.14
C ASN A 463 -3.97 -19.02 -38.45
N ASP A 464 -4.84 -20.04 -38.50
CA ASP A 464 -6.27 -19.86 -38.72
C ASP A 464 -7.08 -19.79 -37.42
N GLY A 465 -6.42 -19.99 -36.27
CA GLY A 465 -6.99 -19.85 -34.94
C GLY A 465 -7.37 -18.41 -34.56
N ASN A 466 -8.28 -18.30 -33.60
CA ASN A 466 -8.69 -17.01 -33.04
C ASN A 466 -7.58 -16.39 -32.18
N ARG A 467 -7.80 -15.17 -31.69
CA ARG A 467 -6.90 -14.58 -30.69
C ARG A 467 -7.09 -15.32 -29.36
N ALA A 468 -6.01 -15.78 -28.76
CA ALA A 468 -6.04 -16.54 -27.52
C ALA A 468 -6.66 -15.76 -26.36
N ARG A 469 -7.59 -16.38 -25.65
CA ARG A 469 -8.27 -15.80 -24.49
C ARG A 469 -8.44 -16.82 -23.39
N LEU A 470 -7.98 -16.46 -22.19
CA LEU A 470 -8.25 -17.22 -20.98
C LEU A 470 -9.12 -16.36 -20.06
N ARG A 471 -10.37 -16.77 -19.85
CA ARG A 471 -11.32 -16.08 -18.96
C ARG A 471 -11.50 -14.60 -19.30
N LYS A 472 -11.69 -14.36 -20.59
CA LYS A 472 -11.85 -13.06 -21.26
C LYS A 472 -10.58 -12.21 -21.29
N VAL A 473 -9.50 -12.65 -20.64
CA VAL A 473 -8.19 -11.99 -20.73
C VAL A 473 -7.57 -12.38 -22.06
N LEU A 474 -7.27 -11.37 -22.86
CA LEU A 474 -6.71 -11.52 -24.19
C LEU A 474 -5.19 -11.59 -24.15
N PHE A 475 -4.62 -12.57 -24.85
CA PHE A 475 -3.18 -12.73 -24.98
C PHE A 475 -2.75 -12.49 -26.42
N THR A 476 -1.72 -11.65 -26.59
CA THR A 476 -1.14 -11.34 -27.92
C THR A 476 0.04 -12.23 -28.25
N LYS A 477 0.59 -12.92 -27.24
CA LYS A 477 1.66 -13.91 -27.35
C LYS A 477 1.20 -15.20 -26.68
N ASN A 478 1.23 -16.30 -27.41
CA ASN A 478 0.88 -17.62 -26.88
C ASN A 478 1.33 -18.74 -27.84
N VAL A 479 1.27 -19.98 -27.37
CA VAL A 479 1.25 -21.18 -28.23
C VAL A 479 -0.09 -21.86 -28.00
N GLY A 480 -0.94 -21.91 -29.03
CA GLY A 480 -2.26 -22.52 -28.99
C GLY A 480 -2.23 -23.95 -29.52
N VAL A 481 -2.88 -24.88 -28.83
CA VAL A 481 -2.86 -26.31 -29.16
C VAL A 481 -4.18 -26.99 -28.82
N GLN A 482 -4.47 -28.12 -29.47
CA GLN A 482 -5.50 -29.06 -29.04
C GLN A 482 -4.85 -30.32 -28.49
N ALA A 483 -5.25 -30.75 -27.29
CA ALA A 483 -4.76 -31.98 -26.71
C ALA A 483 -5.14 -33.22 -27.55
N PRO A 484 -4.35 -34.32 -27.53
CA PRO A 484 -2.99 -34.36 -27.03
C PRO A 484 -2.02 -33.64 -27.97
N SER A 485 -1.10 -32.84 -27.41
CA SER A 485 -0.14 -32.07 -28.20
C SER A 485 1.26 -32.08 -27.59
N THR A 486 2.25 -31.83 -28.44
CA THR A 486 3.64 -31.53 -28.04
C THR A 486 4.18 -30.40 -28.92
N VAL A 487 4.95 -29.49 -28.34
CA VAL A 487 5.67 -28.44 -29.07
C VAL A 487 7.08 -28.35 -28.50
N ASP A 488 8.08 -28.56 -29.37
CA ASP A 488 9.49 -28.66 -29.00
C ASP A 488 10.27 -27.41 -29.41
N PHE A 489 11.20 -26.99 -28.57
CA PHE A 489 12.09 -25.86 -28.79
C PHE A 489 13.54 -26.27 -28.50
N THR A 490 14.48 -25.77 -29.30
CA THR A 490 15.91 -25.87 -29.02
C THR A 490 16.34 -24.64 -28.21
N LEU A 491 17.06 -24.87 -27.12
CA LEU A 491 17.62 -23.84 -26.25
C LEU A 491 19.14 -23.80 -26.41
N ASP A 492 19.71 -22.60 -26.38
CA ASP A 492 21.17 -22.41 -26.39
C ASP A 492 21.80 -22.52 -24.98
N GLY A 493 20.97 -22.69 -23.95
CA GLY A 493 21.35 -22.75 -22.54
C GLY A 493 21.65 -21.39 -21.90
N THR A 494 21.27 -20.29 -22.54
CA THR A 494 21.35 -18.94 -21.97
C THR A 494 20.09 -18.52 -21.22
N CYS A 495 19.02 -19.31 -21.35
CA CYS A 495 17.75 -19.09 -20.70
C CYS A 495 17.74 -19.68 -19.29
N THR A 496 17.05 -19.00 -18.38
CA THR A 496 17.00 -19.33 -16.95
C THR A 496 15.60 -19.65 -16.47
N THR A 497 14.59 -18.99 -17.04
CA THR A 497 13.19 -19.15 -16.63
C THR A 497 12.29 -19.34 -17.84
N LEU A 498 11.34 -20.26 -17.74
CA LEU A 498 10.13 -20.35 -18.55
C LEU A 498 8.96 -19.86 -17.72
N ALA A 499 8.17 -18.92 -18.22
CA ALA A 499 6.94 -18.46 -17.60
C ALA A 499 5.77 -18.50 -18.59
N SER A 500 4.56 -18.81 -18.11
CA SER A 500 3.33 -18.82 -18.91
C SER A 500 2.09 -18.82 -18.00
N THR A 501 0.97 -18.31 -18.50
CA THR A 501 -0.37 -18.57 -17.94
C THR A 501 -1.02 -19.72 -18.72
N LEU A 502 -1.45 -20.75 -18.01
CA LEU A 502 -2.03 -21.96 -18.60
C LEU A 502 -3.56 -21.92 -18.52
N GLY A 503 -4.23 -22.40 -19.55
CA GLY A 503 -5.67 -22.55 -19.50
C GLY A 503 -6.26 -23.13 -20.76
N ILE A 504 -7.56 -23.38 -20.73
CA ILE A 504 -8.34 -23.73 -21.92
C ILE A 504 -8.91 -22.45 -22.51
N ASP A 505 -8.79 -22.29 -23.83
CA ASP A 505 -9.25 -21.10 -24.55
C ASP A 505 -10.77 -20.93 -24.42
N ASP A 506 -11.20 -19.68 -24.30
CA ASP A 506 -12.61 -19.29 -24.18
C ASP A 506 -13.46 -19.73 -25.39
N GLU A 507 -12.87 -19.95 -26.56
CA GLU A 507 -13.58 -20.40 -27.77
C GLU A 507 -14.28 -21.76 -27.59
N THR A 508 -13.82 -22.54 -26.60
CA THR A 508 -14.45 -23.82 -26.22
C THR A 508 -15.81 -23.62 -25.54
N GLY A 509 -16.17 -22.40 -25.15
CA GLY A 509 -17.40 -22.08 -24.45
C GLY A 509 -17.44 -22.67 -23.04
N GLY A 510 -16.29 -22.78 -22.38
CA GLY A 510 -16.16 -23.34 -21.02
C GLY A 510 -16.13 -24.87 -20.96
N LYS A 511 -15.84 -25.54 -22.08
CA LYS A 511 -15.74 -27.00 -22.19
C LYS A 511 -14.26 -27.44 -22.22
N GLY A 512 -14.03 -28.75 -22.27
CA GLY A 512 -12.70 -29.34 -22.34
C GLY A 512 -12.05 -29.54 -20.97
N SER A 513 -11.08 -30.44 -20.94
CA SER A 513 -10.27 -30.75 -19.77
C SER A 513 -8.85 -31.14 -20.18
N VAL A 514 -7.84 -30.48 -19.62
CA VAL A 514 -6.44 -30.68 -20.03
C VAL A 514 -5.50 -30.73 -18.84
N VAL A 515 -4.34 -31.36 -19.06
CA VAL A 515 -3.18 -31.22 -18.17
C VAL A 515 -1.98 -30.74 -18.97
N PHE A 516 -1.35 -29.67 -18.49
CA PHE A 516 -0.13 -29.09 -19.05
C PHE A 516 1.10 -29.73 -18.40
N GLU A 517 2.09 -30.08 -19.21
CA GLU A 517 3.35 -30.66 -18.77
C GLU A 517 4.54 -29.99 -19.47
N VAL A 518 5.63 -29.78 -18.71
CA VAL A 518 6.89 -29.24 -19.25
C VAL A 518 7.99 -30.28 -19.09
N TYR A 519 8.73 -30.51 -20.17
CA TYR A 519 9.88 -31.39 -20.20
C TYR A 519 11.13 -30.61 -20.58
N LEU A 520 12.23 -30.84 -19.85
CA LEU A 520 13.55 -30.30 -20.13
C LEU A 520 14.52 -31.44 -20.38
N ASP A 521 15.16 -31.42 -21.55
CA ASP A 521 16.10 -32.47 -21.99
C ASP A 521 15.53 -33.90 -21.84
N GLY A 522 14.21 -34.05 -22.01
CA GLY A 522 13.49 -35.32 -21.92
C GLY A 522 12.92 -35.65 -20.53
N THR A 523 13.23 -34.86 -19.50
CA THR A 523 12.74 -35.06 -18.13
C THR A 523 11.55 -34.15 -17.84
N ARG A 524 10.43 -34.71 -17.34
CA ARG A 524 9.27 -33.90 -16.91
C ARG A 524 9.59 -33.13 -15.64
N VAL A 525 9.55 -31.81 -15.71
CA VAL A 525 9.85 -30.90 -14.59
C VAL A 525 8.61 -30.19 -14.04
N TYR A 526 7.52 -30.16 -14.80
CA TYR A 526 6.25 -29.57 -14.37
C TYR A 526 5.06 -30.38 -14.86
N ARG A 527 4.01 -30.41 -14.06
CA ARG A 527 2.68 -30.94 -14.39
C ARG A 527 1.61 -30.12 -13.66
N SER A 528 0.63 -29.59 -14.38
CA SER A 528 -0.49 -28.88 -13.77
C SER A 528 -1.50 -29.84 -13.10
N PRO A 529 -2.42 -29.33 -12.27
CA PRO A 529 -3.72 -29.96 -12.05
C PRO A 529 -4.51 -30.10 -13.37
N VAL A 530 -5.62 -30.84 -13.34
CA VAL A 530 -6.57 -30.81 -14.46
C VAL A 530 -7.20 -29.43 -14.52
N LEU A 531 -7.05 -28.75 -15.67
CA LEU A 531 -7.69 -27.48 -15.96
C LEU A 531 -8.88 -27.73 -16.88
N THR A 532 -10.00 -27.09 -16.58
CA THR A 532 -11.23 -27.13 -17.37
C THR A 532 -11.45 -25.79 -18.08
N GLY A 533 -12.37 -25.72 -19.04
CA GLY A 533 -12.80 -24.46 -19.66
C GLY A 533 -13.39 -23.44 -18.65
N THR A 534 -13.65 -23.87 -17.42
CA THR A 534 -14.07 -23.03 -16.29
C THR A 534 -13.01 -22.89 -15.20
N SER A 535 -11.75 -23.24 -15.46
CA SER A 535 -10.65 -22.96 -14.54
C SER A 535 -10.10 -21.56 -14.76
N ALA A 536 -9.70 -20.85 -13.72
CA ALA A 536 -8.96 -19.60 -13.91
C ALA A 536 -7.65 -19.88 -14.65
N GLY A 537 -7.12 -18.89 -15.39
CA GLY A 537 -5.77 -18.99 -15.94
C GLY A 537 -4.78 -19.28 -14.80
N LEU A 538 -3.97 -20.32 -14.96
CA LEU A 538 -3.02 -20.77 -13.96
C LEU A 538 -1.61 -20.26 -14.30
N PRO A 539 -1.07 -19.27 -13.58
CA PRO A 539 0.31 -18.82 -13.80
C PRO A 539 1.30 -19.94 -13.45
N MET A 540 2.36 -20.05 -14.23
CA MET A 540 3.44 -21.02 -14.08
C MET A 540 4.79 -20.36 -14.31
N SER A 541 5.78 -20.76 -13.51
CA SER A 541 7.20 -20.47 -13.71
C SER A 541 8.03 -21.73 -13.47
N VAL A 542 8.96 -22.03 -14.37
CA VAL A 542 9.84 -23.20 -14.34
C VAL A 542 11.28 -22.76 -14.62
N SER A 543 12.23 -23.22 -13.81
CA SER A 543 13.66 -23.03 -14.11
C SER A 543 14.05 -23.87 -15.33
N VAL A 544 14.69 -23.23 -16.32
CA VAL A 544 15.22 -23.87 -17.55
C VAL A 544 16.74 -23.76 -17.63
N VAL A 545 17.38 -23.43 -16.51
CA VAL A 545 18.82 -23.24 -16.37
C VAL A 545 19.58 -24.45 -16.92
N GLY A 546 20.45 -24.20 -17.90
CA GLY A 546 21.30 -25.22 -18.51
C GLY A 546 20.60 -26.18 -19.48
N ALA A 547 19.27 -26.10 -19.62
CA ALA A 547 18.52 -26.96 -20.54
C ALA A 547 18.87 -26.65 -21.99
N LYS A 548 18.91 -27.70 -22.83
CA LYS A 548 19.15 -27.57 -24.29
C LYS A 548 17.91 -27.86 -25.12
N LYS A 549 16.92 -28.53 -24.55
CA LYS A 549 15.63 -28.83 -25.17
C LYS A 549 14.51 -28.53 -24.20
N LEU A 550 13.50 -27.82 -24.70
CA LEU A 550 12.24 -27.60 -24.02
C LEU A 550 11.13 -28.29 -24.81
N ARG A 551 10.27 -29.05 -24.14
CA ARG A 551 9.02 -29.56 -24.71
C ARG A 551 7.85 -29.13 -23.85
N LEU A 552 6.88 -28.49 -24.49
CA LEU A 552 5.56 -28.20 -23.95
C LEU A 552 4.63 -29.33 -24.37
N ALA A 553 3.89 -29.94 -23.45
CA ALA A 553 2.95 -31.01 -23.75
C ALA A 553 1.60 -30.77 -23.09
N VAL A 554 0.51 -31.06 -23.81
CA VAL A 554 -0.85 -31.00 -23.28
C VAL A 554 -1.49 -32.37 -23.45
N THR A 555 -2.05 -32.92 -22.38
CA THR A 555 -2.79 -34.19 -22.39
C THR A 555 -4.29 -33.93 -22.25
N ASP A 556 -5.11 -34.89 -22.68
CA ASP A 556 -6.58 -34.85 -22.67
C ASP A 556 -7.19 -35.19 -21.29
N ALA A 557 -6.37 -35.15 -20.23
CA ALA A 557 -6.72 -35.49 -18.85
C ALA A 557 -7.43 -36.86 -18.64
N GLY A 558 -7.46 -37.73 -19.65
CA GLY A 558 -8.10 -39.04 -19.62
C GLY A 558 -9.58 -39.09 -19.97
N ASP A 559 -10.22 -37.98 -20.39
CA ASP A 559 -11.63 -37.97 -20.84
C ASP A 559 -11.81 -37.74 -22.35
N GLY A 560 -10.69 -37.65 -23.09
CA GLY A 560 -10.63 -37.57 -24.55
C GLY A 560 -10.64 -36.13 -25.07
N SER A 561 -10.08 -35.92 -26.26
CA SER A 561 -9.63 -34.60 -26.76
C SER A 561 -10.69 -33.56 -27.14
N LYS A 562 -11.95 -33.73 -26.75
CA LYS A 562 -13.05 -32.91 -27.27
C LYS A 562 -13.08 -31.54 -26.59
N SER A 563 -12.84 -30.49 -27.38
CA SER A 563 -12.76 -29.09 -26.91
C SER A 563 -11.57 -28.82 -25.99
N ASP A 564 -10.52 -29.63 -26.08
CA ASP A 564 -9.30 -29.49 -25.28
C ASP A 564 -8.33 -28.50 -25.91
N HIS A 565 -8.80 -27.28 -26.18
CA HIS A 565 -8.00 -26.23 -26.81
C HIS A 565 -7.22 -25.51 -25.71
N GLY A 566 -5.99 -25.95 -25.46
CA GLY A 566 -5.12 -25.37 -24.44
C GLY A 566 -4.26 -24.24 -24.99
N ASP A 567 -4.09 -23.20 -24.18
CA ASP A 567 -3.13 -22.13 -24.43
C ASP A 567 -1.99 -22.14 -23.42
N TRP A 568 -0.77 -22.09 -23.96
CA TRP A 568 0.40 -21.58 -23.26
C TRP A 568 0.42 -20.06 -23.44
N ALA A 569 -0.43 -19.37 -22.70
CA ALA A 569 -0.61 -17.93 -22.82
C ALA A 569 0.58 -17.16 -22.21
N ASP A 570 1.00 -16.08 -22.88
CA ASP A 570 2.18 -15.27 -22.53
C ASP A 570 3.46 -16.09 -22.31
N ALA A 571 3.55 -17.26 -22.96
CA ALA A 571 4.63 -18.21 -22.78
C ALA A 571 5.96 -17.63 -23.26
N ARG A 572 6.92 -17.46 -22.34
CA ARG A 572 8.20 -16.79 -22.61
C ARG A 572 9.36 -17.41 -21.85
N LEU A 573 10.53 -17.31 -22.46
CA LEU A 573 11.82 -17.60 -21.84
C LEU A 573 12.50 -16.30 -21.41
N VAL A 574 13.18 -16.31 -20.27
CA VAL A 574 14.05 -15.23 -19.80
C VAL A 574 15.50 -15.63 -20.03
N CYS A 575 16.18 -14.95 -20.95
CA CYS A 575 17.53 -15.33 -21.41
C CYS A 575 18.55 -14.20 -21.23
N PHE A 576 19.81 -14.58 -21.06
CA PHE A 576 20.92 -13.67 -20.82
C PHE A 576 21.94 -13.72 -21.95
N ALA A 577 22.82 -12.72 -22.04
CA ALA A 577 23.92 -12.78 -22.99
C ALA A 577 24.88 -13.94 -22.62
N PRO A 578 25.46 -14.65 -23.60
CA PRO A 578 26.50 -15.64 -23.32
C PRO A 578 27.63 -15.05 -22.48
N GLY A 579 28.01 -15.74 -21.40
CA GLY A 579 29.06 -15.28 -20.48
C GLY A 579 28.59 -14.27 -19.41
N SER A 580 27.29 -13.94 -19.35
CA SER A 580 26.74 -13.18 -18.22
C SER A 580 27.06 -13.86 -16.88
N PRO A 581 27.43 -13.11 -15.82
CA PRO A 581 27.66 -13.66 -14.48
C PRO A 581 26.49 -14.49 -13.94
N GLN A 582 25.27 -14.18 -14.36
CA GLN A 582 24.03 -14.91 -14.09
C GLN A 582 24.06 -16.36 -14.62
N LEU A 583 24.95 -16.67 -15.55
CA LEU A 583 25.18 -18.01 -16.10
C LEU A 583 26.38 -18.71 -15.44
N SER A 584 27.14 -18.04 -14.57
CA SER A 584 28.34 -18.59 -13.94
C SER A 584 27.97 -19.46 -12.73
N GLY A 585 28.39 -20.73 -12.75
CA GLY A 585 28.06 -21.75 -11.73
C GLY A 585 27.11 -22.86 -12.19
N ILE A 586 26.56 -22.77 -13.41
CA ILE A 586 25.65 -23.79 -13.98
C ILE A 586 26.46 -24.96 -14.53
N SER A 587 26.73 -25.98 -13.71
CA SER A 587 27.27 -27.27 -14.17
C SER A 587 26.15 -28.32 -14.21
N GLY A 588 25.58 -28.55 -15.40
CA GLY A 588 24.99 -29.81 -15.87
C GLY A 588 24.11 -30.66 -14.95
N GLY A 589 23.47 -30.10 -13.92
CA GLY A 589 22.62 -30.86 -13.00
C GLY A 589 21.37 -31.37 -13.71
N THR A 590 21.23 -32.70 -13.80
CA THR A 590 20.04 -33.33 -14.37
C THR A 590 18.82 -33.00 -13.50
N PRO A 591 17.67 -32.57 -14.09
CA PRO A 591 16.47 -32.25 -13.31
C PRO A 591 15.98 -33.48 -12.51
N THR A 592 15.68 -33.30 -11.23
CA THR A 592 15.09 -34.35 -10.37
C THR A 592 13.63 -34.61 -10.76
N PRO A 593 13.20 -35.87 -10.96
CA PRO A 593 11.81 -36.18 -11.32
C PRO A 593 10.82 -35.86 -10.21
N VAL A 594 9.66 -35.27 -10.57
CA VAL A 594 8.50 -35.13 -9.68
C VAL A 594 7.69 -36.44 -9.64
N PRO A 595 7.38 -37.03 -8.48
CA PRO A 595 6.57 -38.26 -8.37
C PRO A 595 5.15 -38.09 -8.91
N ALA A 596 4.58 -39.14 -9.50
CA ALA A 596 3.21 -39.14 -10.00
C ALA A 596 2.18 -39.16 -8.84
N PRO A 597 1.14 -38.30 -8.85
CA PRO A 597 0.10 -38.33 -7.83
C PRO A 597 -0.88 -39.49 -8.02
N THR A 598 -1.27 -40.11 -6.90
CA THR A 598 -2.31 -41.15 -6.82
C THR A 598 -3.70 -40.53 -7.07
N PRO A 599 -4.60 -41.18 -7.85
CA PRO A 599 -5.92 -40.63 -8.14
C PRO A 599 -6.82 -40.55 -6.89
N ALA A 600 -7.45 -39.40 -6.66
CA ALA A 600 -8.37 -39.14 -5.57
C ALA A 600 -9.84 -39.39 -5.99
N PRO A 601 -10.72 -39.81 -5.05
CA PRO A 601 -12.07 -40.28 -5.36
C PRO A 601 -13.07 -39.13 -5.62
N THR A 602 -14.06 -39.41 -6.46
CA THR A 602 -15.15 -38.51 -6.88
C THR A 602 -16.00 -37.97 -5.72
N ALA A 603 -16.22 -36.65 -5.70
CA ALA A 603 -17.05 -35.95 -4.73
C ALA A 603 -18.53 -35.81 -5.17
N PRO A 604 -19.50 -35.71 -4.23
CA PRO A 604 -20.93 -35.65 -4.54
C PRO A 604 -21.44 -34.23 -4.80
N THR A 605 -22.55 -34.14 -5.55
CA THR A 605 -23.25 -32.93 -6.00
C THR A 605 -23.84 -32.06 -4.88
N ALA A 606 -23.73 -30.73 -5.02
CA ALA A 606 -24.21 -29.72 -4.07
C ALA A 606 -25.70 -29.32 -4.26
N PRO A 607 -26.42 -28.86 -3.20
CA PRO A 607 -27.79 -28.36 -3.27
C PRO A 607 -27.90 -26.85 -3.60
N PRO A 608 -29.09 -26.35 -3.99
CA PRO A 608 -29.27 -24.99 -4.52
C PRO A 608 -29.33 -23.87 -3.45
N ALA A 609 -29.01 -22.64 -3.87
CA ALA A 609 -28.84 -21.44 -3.03
C ALA A 609 -30.15 -20.69 -2.69
N PRO A 610 -30.22 -19.97 -1.55
CA PRO A 610 -31.37 -19.15 -1.14
C PRO A 610 -31.32 -17.68 -1.64
N PRO A 611 -32.45 -16.94 -1.62
CA PRO A 611 -32.58 -15.63 -2.27
C PRO A 611 -32.12 -14.42 -1.41
N ALA A 612 -31.82 -13.31 -2.08
CA ALA A 612 -31.16 -12.11 -1.53
C ALA A 612 -32.10 -11.12 -0.77
N PRO A 613 -31.58 -10.29 0.17
CA PRO A 613 -32.35 -9.29 0.92
C PRO A 613 -32.35 -7.87 0.27
N PRO A 614 -33.29 -6.98 0.68
CA PRO A 614 -33.52 -5.66 0.04
C PRO A 614 -32.63 -4.51 0.56
N ALA A 615 -32.49 -3.45 -0.26
CA ALA A 615 -31.58 -2.32 -0.07
C ALA A 615 -32.10 -1.18 0.86
N PRO A 616 -31.21 -0.36 1.48
CA PRO A 616 -31.57 0.75 2.38
C PRO A 616 -31.71 2.13 1.68
N PRO A 617 -32.35 3.14 2.32
CA PRO A 617 -32.69 4.43 1.70
C PRO A 617 -31.61 5.52 1.84
N ALA A 618 -31.67 6.53 0.97
CA ALA A 618 -30.68 7.60 0.78
C ALA A 618 -30.75 8.77 1.82
N PRO A 619 -29.63 9.47 2.14
CA PRO A 619 -29.61 10.63 3.02
C PRO A 619 -29.70 12.01 2.31
N ALA A 620 -30.16 13.03 3.07
CA ALA A 620 -30.42 14.43 2.66
C ALA A 620 -29.23 15.40 2.95
N PRO A 621 -29.19 16.66 2.41
CA PRO A 621 -27.95 17.45 2.27
C PRO A 621 -27.70 18.60 3.29
N THR A 622 -26.54 19.28 3.10
CA THR A 622 -26.02 20.63 3.56
C THR A 622 -25.25 20.72 4.91
N PRO A 623 -24.32 21.69 5.19
CA PRO A 623 -23.94 22.96 4.50
C PRO A 623 -22.41 23.28 4.35
N THR A 624 -22.09 24.39 3.67
CA THR A 624 -20.74 24.95 3.30
C THR A 624 -20.09 25.86 4.36
N PRO A 625 -18.74 25.88 4.49
CA PRO A 625 -17.98 27.09 4.85
C PRO A 625 -16.69 27.37 4.02
N THR A 626 -16.21 28.63 4.04
CA THR A 626 -15.06 29.22 3.29
C THR A 626 -13.87 29.59 4.25
N PRO A 627 -12.66 30.03 3.80
CA PRO A 627 -11.44 29.25 3.46
C PRO A 627 -10.17 29.56 4.33
N THR A 628 -9.13 28.70 4.33
CA THR A 628 -7.74 29.02 4.82
C THR A 628 -6.66 28.18 4.11
N LYS A 629 -5.59 28.85 3.63
CA LYS A 629 -4.34 28.42 2.95
C LYS A 629 -4.49 27.40 1.81
N ALA A 630 -4.27 27.88 0.58
CA ALA A 630 -4.36 27.18 -0.70
C ALA A 630 -4.25 25.65 -0.60
N ALA A 631 -5.42 25.03 -0.41
CA ALA A 631 -5.56 23.60 -0.55
C ALA A 631 -5.23 23.23 -2.00
N ASP A 632 -4.64 22.06 -2.20
CA ASP A 632 -4.67 21.45 -3.53
C ASP A 632 -6.13 21.44 -3.97
N THR A 633 -6.42 22.23 -5.02
CA THR A 633 -7.78 22.42 -5.48
C THR A 633 -8.03 21.34 -6.52
N VAL A 634 -8.93 20.41 -6.19
CA VAL A 634 -9.49 19.49 -7.16
C VAL A 634 -10.38 20.31 -8.09
N THR A 635 -9.96 20.46 -9.33
CA THR A 635 -10.69 21.18 -10.36
C THR A 635 -11.11 20.20 -11.45
N TRP A 636 -12.41 20.17 -11.76
CA TRP A 636 -12.93 19.27 -12.80
C TRP A 636 -12.36 19.64 -14.17
N ALA A 637 -11.97 18.64 -14.96
CA ALA A 637 -11.49 18.84 -16.32
C ALA A 637 -12.52 19.57 -17.19
N SER A 638 -13.80 19.31 -16.94
CA SER A 638 -14.94 19.98 -17.59
C SER A 638 -15.14 21.44 -17.18
N ASP A 639 -14.50 21.91 -16.11
CA ASP A 639 -14.51 23.33 -15.70
C ASP A 639 -13.24 24.07 -16.14
N LEU A 640 -12.23 23.36 -16.64
CA LEU A 640 -10.98 23.93 -17.12
C LEU A 640 -11.03 24.29 -18.60
N ALA A 641 -10.38 25.40 -18.96
CA ALA A 641 -10.08 25.69 -20.35
C ALA A 641 -9.03 24.68 -20.86
N TRP A 642 -9.38 23.92 -21.88
CA TRP A 642 -8.42 23.10 -22.63
C TRP A 642 -7.68 23.97 -23.65
N SER A 643 -6.44 23.61 -23.96
CA SER A 643 -5.66 24.20 -25.05
C SER A 643 -6.20 23.78 -26.43
N SER A 644 -6.72 22.55 -26.54
CA SER A 644 -7.40 22.06 -27.75
C SER A 644 -8.29 20.86 -27.40
N ALA A 645 -9.37 20.67 -28.15
CA ALA A 645 -10.22 19.49 -28.04
C ALA A 645 -10.70 19.05 -29.43
N THR A 646 -10.64 17.74 -29.71
CA THR A 646 -11.14 17.12 -30.94
C THR A 646 -11.90 15.85 -30.59
N GLY A 647 -13.08 15.65 -31.16
CA GLY A 647 -13.84 14.41 -31.11
C GLY A 647 -14.02 13.82 -32.52
N GLY A 648 -14.14 12.50 -32.61
CA GLY A 648 -14.30 11.78 -33.88
C GLY A 648 -15.67 12.02 -34.51
N TRP A 649 -16.69 12.19 -33.68
CA TRP A 649 -18.05 12.55 -34.06
C TRP A 649 -18.64 13.52 -33.04
N GLY A 650 -19.00 14.72 -33.50
CA GLY A 650 -19.46 15.76 -32.59
C GLY A 650 -18.36 16.45 -31.79
N PRO A 651 -18.72 17.50 -31.03
CA PRO A 651 -17.80 18.16 -30.12
C PRO A 651 -17.51 17.32 -28.87
N VAL A 652 -16.50 17.73 -28.11
CA VAL A 652 -16.28 17.25 -26.74
C VAL A 652 -17.26 17.96 -25.82
N GLU A 653 -18.07 17.19 -25.12
CA GLU A 653 -19.12 17.69 -24.25
C GLU A 653 -18.63 17.84 -22.80
N ARG A 654 -19.11 18.88 -22.12
CA ARG A 654 -18.79 19.15 -20.72
C ARG A 654 -19.96 18.74 -19.84
N ASP A 655 -19.69 17.87 -18.88
CA ASP A 655 -20.65 17.32 -17.91
C ASP A 655 -21.83 16.56 -18.53
N GLN A 656 -21.68 16.15 -19.79
CA GLN A 656 -22.65 15.41 -20.58
C GLN A 656 -21.92 14.38 -21.45
N ALA A 657 -22.58 13.26 -21.78
CA ALA A 657 -22.14 12.29 -22.76
C ALA A 657 -22.09 12.92 -24.17
N ASN A 658 -21.49 12.25 -25.17
CA ASN A 658 -21.48 12.77 -26.54
C ASN A 658 -22.87 12.70 -27.19
N GLY A 659 -23.48 13.85 -27.48
CA GLY A 659 -24.89 13.92 -27.92
C GLY A 659 -25.15 13.93 -29.42
N GLU A 660 -24.16 13.57 -30.25
CA GLU A 660 -24.10 13.73 -31.72
C GLU A 660 -23.45 15.04 -32.18
N LYS A 661 -23.99 15.73 -33.19
CA LYS A 661 -23.28 16.83 -33.91
C LYS A 661 -23.40 18.22 -33.26
N PRO A 662 -24.57 18.65 -32.77
CA PRO A 662 -24.69 19.86 -31.97
C PRO A 662 -23.81 19.82 -30.71
N ALA A 663 -23.58 20.98 -30.10
CA ALA A 663 -22.96 21.06 -28.78
C ALA A 663 -24.04 21.14 -27.70
N GLY A 664 -23.83 20.47 -26.56
CA GLY A 664 -24.71 20.53 -25.40
C GLY A 664 -26.03 19.75 -25.56
N ASP A 665 -26.06 18.78 -26.46
CA ASP A 665 -27.20 17.87 -26.70
C ASP A 665 -27.02 16.49 -26.03
N GLY A 666 -25.88 16.28 -25.38
CA GLY A 666 -25.56 15.10 -24.62
C GLY A 666 -26.47 14.87 -23.41
N LYS A 667 -26.72 13.60 -23.10
CA LYS A 667 -27.39 13.20 -21.86
C LYS A 667 -26.41 13.24 -20.68
N GLN A 668 -26.91 12.98 -19.48
CA GLN A 668 -26.05 12.83 -18.32
C GLN A 668 -25.10 11.63 -18.49
N LEU A 669 -23.81 11.86 -18.21
CA LEU A 669 -22.75 10.83 -18.21
C LEU A 669 -23.16 9.61 -17.38
N SER A 670 -22.98 8.41 -17.92
CA SER A 670 -23.40 7.17 -17.27
C SER A 670 -22.52 5.98 -17.64
N LEU A 671 -21.94 5.33 -16.63
CA LEU A 671 -21.07 4.16 -16.81
C LEU A 671 -21.53 3.00 -15.92
N GLY A 672 -21.88 1.86 -16.52
CA GLY A 672 -22.23 0.65 -15.78
C GLY A 672 -23.46 0.83 -14.87
N GLY A 673 -24.40 1.68 -15.27
CA GLY A 673 -25.61 2.03 -14.54
C GLY A 673 -25.42 3.11 -13.47
N LYS A 674 -24.21 3.67 -13.30
CA LYS A 674 -23.94 4.80 -12.39
C LYS A 674 -23.88 6.10 -13.18
N THR A 675 -24.61 7.12 -12.73
CA THR A 675 -24.57 8.46 -13.33
C THR A 675 -23.53 9.35 -12.68
N PHE A 676 -23.00 10.29 -13.46
CA PHE A 676 -22.00 11.25 -13.03
C PHE A 676 -22.46 12.68 -13.34
N SER A 677 -22.13 13.61 -12.44
CA SER A 677 -22.51 15.02 -12.61
C SER A 677 -21.41 15.86 -13.24
N LYS A 678 -20.16 15.35 -13.26
CA LYS A 678 -18.99 16.03 -13.80
C LYS A 678 -18.21 15.08 -14.72
N GLY A 679 -17.60 15.62 -15.76
CA GLY A 679 -16.75 14.85 -16.67
C GLY A 679 -16.80 15.35 -18.11
N LEU A 680 -16.17 14.60 -19.02
CA LEU A 680 -16.14 14.90 -20.45
C LEU A 680 -16.75 13.76 -21.25
N GLY A 681 -17.73 14.05 -22.10
CA GLY A 681 -18.25 13.10 -23.09
C GLY A 681 -17.58 13.31 -24.44
N VAL A 682 -17.11 12.23 -25.05
CA VAL A 682 -16.40 12.26 -26.35
C VAL A 682 -16.87 11.12 -27.25
N ASN A 683 -16.60 11.23 -28.55
CA ASN A 683 -16.67 10.10 -29.46
C ASN A 683 -15.26 9.78 -30.00
N SER A 684 -14.89 8.51 -30.04
CA SER A 684 -13.58 8.08 -30.52
C SER A 684 -13.39 8.32 -32.04
N PRO A 685 -12.17 8.59 -32.53
CA PRO A 685 -11.00 8.96 -31.75
C PRO A 685 -11.15 10.40 -31.23
N SER A 686 -10.67 10.64 -30.01
CA SER A 686 -10.71 11.98 -29.42
C SER A 686 -9.38 12.36 -28.77
N THR A 687 -9.15 13.66 -28.62
CA THR A 687 -8.00 14.20 -27.91
C THR A 687 -8.38 15.52 -27.25
N VAL A 688 -8.20 15.63 -25.94
CA VAL A 688 -8.37 16.86 -25.16
C VAL A 688 -7.05 17.20 -24.50
N VAL A 689 -6.54 18.40 -24.73
CA VAL A 689 -5.22 18.83 -24.28
C VAL A 689 -5.35 19.95 -23.26
N TYR A 690 -4.71 19.81 -22.11
CA TYR A 690 -4.61 20.82 -21.07
C TYR A 690 -3.16 21.27 -20.91
N ALA A 691 -2.96 22.57 -20.79
CA ALA A 691 -1.75 23.11 -20.17
C ALA A 691 -1.96 23.06 -18.65
N VAL A 692 -1.01 22.45 -17.93
CA VAL A 692 -1.08 22.28 -16.48
C VAL A 692 0.18 22.86 -15.85
N SER A 693 0.07 23.43 -14.65
CA SER A 693 1.21 23.92 -13.90
C SER A 693 0.90 23.77 -12.41
N GLY A 694 1.85 23.23 -11.65
CA GLY A 694 1.66 22.99 -10.21
C GLY A 694 0.64 21.90 -9.88
N CYS A 695 0.29 21.04 -10.84
CA CYS A 695 -0.60 19.91 -10.61
C CYS A 695 0.17 18.69 -10.09
N SER A 696 -0.44 17.94 -9.18
CA SER A 696 0.12 16.73 -8.58
C SER A 696 -0.56 15.46 -9.10
N ALA A 697 -1.83 15.53 -9.51
CA ALA A 697 -2.54 14.35 -10.01
C ALA A 697 -3.64 14.71 -11.03
N PHE A 698 -3.93 13.75 -11.92
CA PHE A 698 -5.15 13.66 -12.70
C PHE A 698 -5.89 12.37 -12.33
N THR A 699 -7.19 12.47 -12.06
CA THR A 699 -8.06 11.32 -11.74
C THR A 699 -9.31 11.33 -12.61
N ALA A 700 -9.84 10.16 -12.96
CA ALA A 700 -11.13 10.01 -13.63
C ALA A 700 -11.71 8.60 -13.41
N THR A 701 -12.97 8.39 -13.78
CA THR A 701 -13.54 7.07 -14.10
C THR A 701 -13.84 7.05 -15.60
N VAL A 702 -13.29 6.11 -16.34
CA VAL A 702 -13.44 6.04 -17.80
C VAL A 702 -14.29 4.85 -18.23
N GLY A 703 -15.01 5.00 -19.34
CA GLY A 703 -15.75 3.89 -19.94
C GLY A 703 -16.61 4.33 -21.13
N VAL A 704 -17.25 3.36 -21.78
CA VAL A 704 -18.21 3.62 -22.85
C VAL A 704 -19.57 3.92 -22.23
N ASP A 705 -20.20 5.05 -22.59
CA ASP A 705 -21.44 5.54 -21.98
C ASP A 705 -22.62 4.56 -22.18
N ASP A 706 -23.50 4.46 -21.19
CA ASP A 706 -24.63 3.53 -21.20
C ASP A 706 -25.69 3.84 -22.28
N GLU A 707 -25.68 5.05 -22.87
CA GLU A 707 -26.62 5.44 -23.93
C GLU A 707 -26.45 4.64 -25.22
N VAL A 708 -25.28 4.04 -25.45
CA VAL A 708 -25.04 3.18 -26.62
C VAL A 708 -25.49 1.74 -26.41
N HIS A 709 -26.10 1.44 -25.25
CA HIS A 709 -26.83 0.20 -24.97
C HIS A 709 -26.01 -1.08 -25.23
N GLY A 710 -24.82 -1.15 -24.65
CA GLY A 710 -23.93 -2.32 -24.76
C GLY A 710 -23.07 -2.37 -26.03
N ARG A 711 -23.05 -1.30 -26.83
CA ARG A 711 -22.22 -1.17 -28.04
C ARG A 711 -20.97 -0.33 -27.77
N GLY A 712 -20.10 -0.19 -28.76
CA GLY A 712 -18.90 0.64 -28.71
C GLY A 712 -17.71 -0.01 -28.01
N SER A 713 -16.52 0.45 -28.39
CA SER A 713 -15.26 0.10 -27.74
C SER A 713 -14.31 1.30 -27.74
N ALA A 714 -13.65 1.53 -26.61
CA ALA A 714 -12.78 2.70 -26.45
C ALA A 714 -11.53 2.33 -25.66
N ASP A 715 -10.39 2.86 -26.06
CA ASP A 715 -9.15 2.77 -25.28
C ASP A 715 -8.72 4.17 -24.84
N PHE A 716 -8.66 4.36 -23.52
CA PHE A 716 -8.39 5.62 -22.84
C PHE A 716 -6.92 5.71 -22.46
N GLN A 717 -6.26 6.75 -22.95
CA GLN A 717 -4.85 6.98 -22.74
C GLN A 717 -4.62 8.38 -22.16
N VAL A 718 -3.69 8.49 -21.21
CA VAL A 718 -3.24 9.78 -20.67
C VAL A 718 -1.78 9.98 -21.01
N PHE A 719 -1.48 11.06 -21.72
CA PHE A 719 -0.11 11.47 -22.04
C PHE A 719 0.27 12.68 -21.18
N VAL A 720 1.42 12.58 -20.51
CA VAL A 720 2.03 13.67 -19.73
C VAL A 720 3.30 14.11 -20.44
N ASP A 721 3.34 15.37 -20.87
CA ASP A 721 4.43 15.96 -21.65
C ASP A 721 4.84 15.11 -22.86
N GLY A 722 3.84 14.53 -23.55
CA GLY A 722 4.03 13.69 -24.73
C GLY A 722 4.37 12.23 -24.45
N THR A 723 4.56 11.84 -23.19
CA THR A 723 4.82 10.45 -22.78
C THR A 723 3.54 9.80 -22.29
N LYS A 724 3.17 8.63 -22.82
CA LYS A 724 2.01 7.86 -22.33
C LYS A 724 2.28 7.37 -20.91
N ARG A 725 1.44 7.76 -19.96
CA ARG A 725 1.53 7.37 -18.54
C ARG A 725 0.40 6.44 -18.10
N TYR A 726 -0.67 6.40 -18.86
CA TYR A 726 -1.81 5.50 -18.64
C TYR A 726 -2.38 5.01 -19.97
N ASP A 727 -2.88 3.78 -19.95
CA ASP A 727 -3.54 3.09 -21.05
C ASP A 727 -4.52 2.08 -20.42
N SER A 728 -5.82 2.23 -20.69
CA SER A 728 -6.83 1.33 -20.13
C SER A 728 -6.88 -0.02 -20.85
N GLY A 729 -6.27 -0.13 -22.04
CA GLY A 729 -6.68 -1.10 -23.04
C GLY A 729 -8.12 -0.85 -23.51
N VAL A 730 -8.66 -1.78 -24.31
CA VAL A 730 -10.02 -1.66 -24.86
C VAL A 730 -11.07 -1.91 -23.78
N VAL A 731 -11.78 -0.85 -23.42
CA VAL A 731 -12.96 -0.85 -22.54
C VAL A 731 -14.22 -0.92 -23.40
N ARG A 732 -15.17 -1.78 -22.99
CA ARG A 732 -16.51 -1.88 -23.58
C ARG A 732 -17.55 -1.41 -22.57
N ASN A 733 -18.76 -1.08 -23.04
CA ASN A 733 -19.83 -0.64 -22.14
C ASN A 733 -20.13 -1.65 -21.01
N ALA A 734 -20.00 -2.96 -21.27
CA ALA A 734 -20.20 -4.00 -20.27
C ALA A 734 -19.14 -4.05 -19.15
N ASP A 735 -17.98 -3.41 -19.34
CA ASP A 735 -16.91 -3.38 -18.34
C ASP A 735 -17.18 -2.32 -17.24
N GLY A 736 -18.16 -1.44 -17.48
CA GLY A 736 -18.50 -0.35 -16.57
C GLY A 736 -17.39 0.71 -16.47
N GLY A 737 -17.39 1.45 -15.36
CA GLY A 737 -16.40 2.50 -15.12
C GLY A 737 -15.08 1.97 -14.58
N VAL A 738 -13.97 2.32 -15.22
CA VAL A 738 -12.60 1.97 -14.84
C VAL A 738 -11.91 3.19 -14.23
N PRO A 739 -11.35 3.10 -13.00
CA PRO A 739 -10.68 4.25 -12.37
C PRO A 739 -9.33 4.55 -13.04
N VAL A 740 -9.01 5.83 -13.15
CA VAL A 740 -7.76 6.38 -13.68
C VAL A 740 -7.14 7.28 -12.62
N GLU A 741 -5.85 7.11 -12.36
CA GLU A 741 -5.04 8.01 -11.54
C GLU A 741 -3.64 8.14 -12.16
N VAL A 742 -3.20 9.38 -12.39
CA VAL A 742 -1.92 9.69 -13.05
C VAL A 742 -1.21 10.80 -12.29
N ASP A 743 0.03 10.57 -11.88
CA ASP A 743 0.91 11.58 -11.28
C ASP A 743 1.28 12.65 -12.30
N LEU A 744 1.06 13.91 -11.92
CA LEU A 744 1.35 15.10 -12.73
C LEU A 744 2.49 15.95 -12.17
N THR A 745 3.23 15.47 -11.18
CA THR A 745 4.31 16.22 -10.54
C THR A 745 5.33 16.71 -11.57
N GLY A 746 5.42 18.04 -11.71
CA GLY A 746 6.31 18.69 -12.67
C GLY A 746 5.79 18.78 -14.11
N ALA A 747 4.60 18.24 -14.40
CA ALA A 747 4.00 18.23 -15.72
C ALA A 747 3.66 19.65 -16.21
N GLN A 748 3.80 19.87 -17.52
CA GLN A 748 3.40 21.12 -18.18
C GLN A 748 2.19 20.94 -19.11
N LYS A 749 1.97 19.71 -19.59
CA LYS A 749 0.93 19.38 -20.55
C LYS A 749 0.35 17.99 -20.27
N VAL A 750 -0.97 17.89 -20.31
CA VAL A 750 -1.70 16.61 -20.24
C VAL A 750 -2.57 16.47 -21.49
N SER A 751 -2.55 15.30 -22.13
CA SER A 751 -3.45 14.97 -23.24
C SER A 751 -4.27 13.73 -22.87
N LEU A 752 -5.58 13.89 -22.84
CA LEU A 752 -6.57 12.82 -22.66
C LEU A 752 -6.96 12.33 -24.05
N VAL A 753 -6.64 11.08 -24.37
CA VAL A 753 -6.82 10.51 -25.70
C VAL A 753 -7.76 9.32 -25.61
N VAL A 754 -8.73 9.24 -26.51
CA VAL A 754 -9.55 8.03 -26.69
C VAL A 754 -9.29 7.50 -28.09
N THR A 755 -8.86 6.24 -28.18
CA THR A 755 -8.74 5.53 -29.46
C THR A 755 -9.95 4.62 -29.68
N ASN A 756 -10.15 4.17 -30.91
CA ASN A 756 -11.32 3.41 -31.34
C ASN A 756 -11.24 1.89 -31.08
N GLY A 757 -10.35 1.47 -30.17
CA GLY A 757 -10.20 0.06 -29.76
C GLY A 757 -9.84 -0.94 -30.87
N GLY A 758 -9.60 -0.48 -32.10
CA GLY A 758 -9.29 -1.30 -33.27
C GLY A 758 -10.49 -1.87 -34.04
N ASP A 759 -11.74 -1.49 -33.74
CA ASP A 759 -12.95 -1.99 -34.42
C ASP A 759 -13.78 -0.93 -35.18
N GLY A 760 -13.24 0.29 -35.33
CA GLY A 760 -13.91 1.41 -35.99
C GLY A 760 -14.56 2.35 -34.97
N THR A 761 -15.19 3.46 -35.39
CA THR A 761 -15.66 4.53 -34.47
C THR A 761 -17.15 4.45 -34.13
N SER A 762 -17.82 3.36 -34.52
CA SER A 762 -19.27 3.27 -34.41
C SER A 762 -19.69 2.98 -32.97
N TYR A 763 -20.48 3.90 -32.39
CA TYR A 763 -20.98 3.81 -31.01
C TYR A 763 -19.92 4.00 -29.92
N ASP A 764 -18.75 4.54 -30.24
CA ASP A 764 -17.68 4.76 -29.24
C ASP A 764 -17.90 6.07 -28.47
N HIS A 765 -19.09 6.21 -27.89
CA HIS A 765 -19.44 7.32 -27.00
C HIS A 765 -18.78 6.99 -25.66
N ALA A 766 -17.78 7.78 -25.31
CA ALA A 766 -16.82 7.49 -24.26
C ALA A 766 -16.79 8.65 -23.26
N ASP A 767 -16.72 8.30 -21.98
CA ASP A 767 -16.75 9.27 -20.90
C ASP A 767 -15.44 9.27 -20.13
N TRP A 768 -14.95 10.47 -19.83
CA TRP A 768 -14.04 10.76 -18.74
C TRP A 768 -14.85 11.30 -17.55
N ALA A 769 -15.54 10.41 -16.83
CA ALA A 769 -16.43 10.76 -15.73
C ALA A 769 -15.66 11.14 -14.45
N ASP A 770 -16.16 12.12 -13.68
CA ASP A 770 -15.47 12.72 -12.53
C ASP A 770 -13.99 13.09 -12.82
N ALA A 771 -13.68 13.44 -14.07
CA ALA A 771 -12.34 13.79 -14.49
C ALA A 771 -11.89 15.08 -13.81
N ALA A 772 -10.77 15.04 -13.07
CA ALA A 772 -10.31 16.15 -12.26
C ALA A 772 -8.77 16.25 -12.21
N PHE A 773 -8.30 17.48 -12.10
CA PHE A 773 -6.91 17.82 -11.82
C PHE A 773 -6.78 18.30 -10.38
N THR A 774 -5.81 17.75 -9.66
CA THR A 774 -5.43 18.23 -8.33
C THR A 774 -4.22 19.13 -8.49
N CYS A 775 -4.39 20.43 -8.25
CA CYS A 775 -3.32 21.41 -8.42
C CYS A 775 -3.15 22.30 -7.20
N ALA A 776 -1.90 22.63 -6.89
CA ALA A 776 -1.58 23.66 -5.92
C ALA A 776 -2.20 24.98 -6.42
N GLN A 777 -2.93 25.67 -5.55
CA GLN A 777 -3.50 26.96 -5.91
C GLN A 777 -2.36 27.93 -6.24
N ALA A 778 -2.40 28.58 -7.41
CA ALA A 778 -1.43 29.59 -7.83
C ALA A 778 -1.46 30.84 -6.93
#